data_AF-A0AAQ0QCP5-F1
#
_entry.id   AF-A0AAQ0QCP5-F1
#
_cell.length_a   1.000
_cell.length_b   1.000
_cell.length_c   1.000
_cell.angle_alpha   90.00
_cell.angle_beta   90.00
_cell.angle_gamma   90.00
#
_symmetry.space_group_name_H-M   'P 1'
#
loop_
_entity.id
_entity.type
_entity.pdbx_description
1 polymer ?
#
loop_
_entity_poly.entity_id
_entity_poly.type
_entity_poly.pdbx_seq_one_letter_code
_entity_poly.pdbx_strand_id
1 'polypeptide(L)'
;MKQHISRALLLAFAAGALAGCSENSWNNDELNGFEVPEPTQVETIEYTMTEADYAAVSSNSANKALAGDAGAAALRAVGSKLCFSDAAPARDYVPAWLGSSSFAYFTLTDGSAVRLTYNTAVTPSEIPAQIESATEYIVSDEDYQTVWGSENDYIAAFAPSHTASASIPGILLAALPDAAEGDYAVVRYRTSQADPVFSAPSEPEEPGFTLSSVIGTAAVDDDVTINGVVTALCSQGYILTDASGAIFVYCGSKFEENGFSGLAIGDQIVLNGTVAAYNTGLQIANGATFDKAGSQAVSYPAATTFDAASMADIIARTDNALAIYGTMTGTVSVTTDSKGRTNTNIIIDGSAKAQGSPYGMLSADKSKYADGAKVTVTGYLINVAGGRYCNMVATSVAESTASAAATVSSRAATETMPSQAEFAVYTFNGTRWNAATDVVMPSHADYQAMGQHYDNLSDEAPATLLPKFLRAKYPYASEGDVRYVAYFYYASSATTVRCDEYTFNGTDWTPAATVTTQTAQFVRTGGKWIYDPNVTINLPAGKGQEMSTLYYQTCVDWVKAQIDDKTGATYVTSYGNNEYYSGTSAYQGNVDLRAASARAQYAAGYADMTDEQIVATMKQRFESEVMPAALSILHPDAEPIAGVDVIYTINFSAYNGSSTTPYVITYKVTGRGQFEFIECTWNSDK
;
A
#
# COMPACT_ATOMS: atom_id res chain seq x y z
N MET A 1 7.82 -14.39 -75.34
CA MET A 1 6.60 -13.55 -75.45
C MET A 1 5.28 -14.33 -75.57
N LYS A 2 5.25 -15.61 -75.99
CA LYS A 2 3.99 -16.40 -76.13
C LYS A 2 3.48 -17.11 -74.86
N GLN A 3 4.28 -17.22 -73.78
CA GLN A 3 3.84 -17.90 -72.55
C GLN A 3 3.18 -16.98 -71.50
N HIS A 4 3.30 -15.66 -71.62
CA HIS A 4 2.70 -14.71 -70.68
C HIS A 4 1.29 -14.25 -71.07
N ILE A 5 0.93 -14.32 -72.36
CA ILE A 5 -0.42 -13.98 -72.85
C ILE A 5 -1.43 -15.07 -72.45
N SER A 6 -1.04 -16.35 -72.50
CA SER A 6 -1.93 -17.47 -72.11
C SER A 6 -2.22 -17.55 -70.62
N ARG A 7 -1.31 -17.07 -69.75
CA ARG A 7 -1.53 -17.05 -68.30
C ARG A 7 -2.38 -15.85 -67.85
N ALA A 8 -2.23 -14.70 -68.51
CA ALA A 8 -3.09 -13.53 -68.26
C ALA A 8 -4.54 -13.74 -68.73
N LEU A 9 -4.74 -14.44 -69.86
CA LEU A 9 -6.10 -14.79 -70.32
C LEU A 9 -6.78 -15.85 -69.45
N LEU A 10 -6.05 -16.82 -68.88
CA LEU A 10 -6.64 -17.79 -67.94
C LEU A 10 -7.02 -17.17 -66.58
N LEU A 11 -6.23 -16.21 -66.08
CA LEU A 11 -6.55 -15.48 -64.84
C LEU A 11 -7.71 -14.49 -65.02
N ALA A 12 -7.83 -13.86 -66.20
CA ALA A 12 -8.98 -13.02 -66.54
C ALA A 12 -10.27 -13.84 -66.74
N PHE A 13 -10.17 -15.07 -67.29
CA PHE A 13 -11.33 -15.97 -67.42
C PHE A 13 -11.78 -16.56 -66.08
N ALA A 14 -10.84 -16.83 -65.16
CA ALA A 14 -11.15 -17.27 -63.80
C ALA A 14 -11.75 -16.15 -62.93
N ALA A 15 -11.31 -14.89 -63.10
CA ALA A 15 -11.90 -13.73 -62.43
C ALA A 15 -13.29 -13.36 -63.00
N GLY A 16 -13.52 -13.54 -64.31
CA GLY A 16 -14.83 -13.36 -64.95
C GLY A 16 -15.85 -14.43 -64.59
N ALA A 17 -15.42 -15.68 -64.41
CA ALA A 17 -16.29 -16.80 -64.01
C ALA A 17 -16.75 -16.74 -62.54
N LEU A 18 -16.00 -16.06 -61.67
CA LEU A 18 -16.39 -15.84 -60.26
C LEU A 18 -17.18 -14.54 -60.04
N ALA A 19 -17.16 -13.61 -60.99
CA ALA A 19 -17.99 -12.40 -60.96
C ALA A 19 -19.37 -12.58 -61.63
N GLY A 20 -19.60 -13.71 -62.30
CA GLY A 20 -20.87 -14.05 -62.98
C GLY A 20 -21.88 -14.79 -62.11
N CYS A 21 -21.46 -15.34 -60.97
CA CYS A 21 -22.38 -15.88 -59.98
C CYS A 21 -22.79 -14.74 -59.06
N SER A 22 -23.85 -14.02 -59.43
CA SER A 22 -24.72 -13.49 -58.35
C SER A 22 -25.05 -14.69 -57.45
N GLU A 23 -25.00 -14.50 -56.13
CA GLU A 23 -25.21 -15.55 -55.10
C GLU A 23 -26.52 -16.35 -55.28
N ASN A 24 -27.36 -15.98 -56.25
CA ASN A 24 -28.67 -16.55 -56.50
C ASN A 24 -28.94 -17.02 -57.96
N SER A 25 -27.96 -17.02 -58.88
CA SER A 25 -28.22 -17.49 -60.27
C SER A 25 -28.70 -18.95 -60.30
N TRP A 26 -28.05 -19.82 -59.53
CA TRP A 26 -28.41 -21.24 -59.49
C TRP A 26 -29.79 -21.49 -58.84
N ASN A 27 -30.14 -20.74 -57.80
CA ASN A 27 -31.47 -20.79 -57.18
C ASN A 27 -32.58 -20.30 -58.12
N ASN A 28 -32.29 -19.27 -58.93
CA ASN A 28 -33.25 -18.69 -59.86
C ASN A 28 -33.53 -19.58 -61.08
N ASP A 29 -32.54 -20.34 -61.55
CA ASP A 29 -32.63 -21.11 -62.80
C ASP A 29 -33.01 -22.59 -62.59
N GLU A 30 -32.62 -23.20 -61.45
CA GLU A 30 -32.72 -24.66 -61.23
C GLU A 30 -33.68 -25.07 -60.10
N LEU A 31 -34.12 -24.13 -59.25
CA LEU A 31 -35.02 -24.39 -58.12
C LEU A 31 -36.36 -23.66 -58.27
N ASN A 32 -37.09 -23.97 -59.35
CA ASN A 32 -38.46 -23.48 -59.55
C ASN A 32 -39.37 -23.87 -58.37
N GLY A 33 -39.83 -22.88 -57.60
CA GLY A 33 -40.71 -23.08 -56.44
C GLY A 33 -39.99 -23.19 -55.09
N PHE A 34 -38.68 -22.95 -55.02
CA PHE A 34 -37.98 -22.82 -53.75
C PHE A 34 -38.23 -21.43 -53.14
N GLU A 35 -39.10 -21.38 -52.14
CA GLU A 35 -39.21 -20.22 -51.26
C GLU A 35 -38.06 -20.29 -50.24
N VAL A 36 -37.21 -19.26 -50.22
CA VAL A 36 -36.19 -19.12 -49.17
C VAL A 36 -36.95 -19.04 -47.84
N PRO A 37 -36.71 -19.96 -46.89
CA PRO A 37 -37.35 -19.87 -45.58
C PRO A 37 -36.95 -18.54 -44.96
N GLU A 38 -37.92 -17.66 -44.73
CA GLU A 38 -37.66 -16.45 -43.93
C GLU A 38 -37.48 -16.90 -42.49
N PRO A 39 -36.29 -16.67 -41.87
CA PRO A 39 -36.18 -16.87 -40.44
C PRO A 39 -37.23 -15.95 -39.78
N THR A 40 -38.03 -16.52 -38.89
CA THR A 40 -39.12 -15.83 -38.18
C THR A 40 -38.96 -15.93 -36.67
N GLN A 41 -37.81 -16.45 -36.23
CA GLN A 41 -37.54 -16.72 -34.83
C GLN A 41 -37.30 -15.41 -34.07
N VAL A 42 -38.27 -15.05 -33.24
CA VAL A 42 -38.26 -13.89 -32.36
C VAL A 42 -38.25 -14.37 -30.92
N GLU A 43 -37.15 -14.13 -30.21
CA GLU A 43 -36.96 -14.60 -28.84
C GLU A 43 -36.21 -13.57 -27.99
N THR A 44 -36.39 -13.66 -26.66
CA THR A 44 -35.54 -12.97 -25.68
C THR A 44 -34.62 -13.99 -25.03
N ILE A 45 -33.30 -13.79 -25.19
CA ILE A 45 -32.27 -14.72 -24.73
C ILE A 45 -31.50 -14.12 -23.56
N GLU A 46 -31.37 -14.90 -22.48
CA GLU A 46 -30.40 -14.66 -21.42
C GLU A 46 -29.07 -15.28 -21.82
N TYR A 47 -28.00 -14.49 -21.93
CA TYR A 47 -26.70 -15.01 -22.37
C TYR A 47 -25.56 -14.46 -21.51
N THR A 48 -24.65 -15.32 -21.06
CA THR A 48 -23.42 -14.91 -20.35
C THR A 48 -22.23 -15.15 -21.27
N MET A 49 -21.44 -14.10 -21.52
CA MET A 49 -20.27 -14.20 -22.38
C MET A 49 -19.21 -15.15 -21.83
N THR A 50 -18.67 -15.99 -22.71
CA THR A 50 -17.54 -16.87 -22.48
C THR A 50 -16.22 -16.23 -22.94
N GLU A 51 -15.08 -16.83 -22.58
CA GLU A 51 -13.77 -16.43 -23.08
C GLU A 51 -13.71 -16.38 -24.62
N ALA A 52 -14.33 -17.37 -25.29
CA ALA A 52 -14.39 -17.43 -26.74
C ALA A 52 -15.19 -16.26 -27.34
N ASP A 53 -16.20 -15.76 -26.63
CA ASP A 53 -17.03 -14.65 -27.09
C ASP A 53 -16.26 -13.32 -27.04
N TYR A 54 -15.49 -13.06 -25.97
CA TYR A 54 -14.60 -11.89 -25.93
C TYR A 54 -13.53 -11.94 -27.03
N ALA A 55 -12.97 -13.11 -27.29
CA ALA A 55 -12.06 -13.32 -28.42
C ALA A 55 -12.77 -13.06 -29.77
N ALA A 56 -14.02 -13.50 -29.93
CA ALA A 56 -14.82 -13.26 -31.13
C ALA A 56 -15.14 -11.77 -31.32
N VAL A 57 -15.53 -11.06 -30.27
CA VAL A 57 -15.78 -9.61 -30.30
C VAL A 57 -14.52 -8.84 -30.73
N SER A 58 -13.37 -9.12 -30.12
CA SER A 58 -12.11 -8.42 -30.42
C SER A 58 -11.57 -8.74 -31.82
N SER A 59 -11.87 -9.94 -32.34
CA SER A 59 -11.39 -10.39 -33.65
C SER A 59 -12.36 -10.07 -34.81
N ASN A 60 -13.60 -9.70 -34.52
CA ASN A 60 -14.65 -9.35 -35.50
C ASN A 60 -14.20 -8.21 -36.43
N SER A 61 -14.38 -8.40 -37.74
CA SER A 61 -13.90 -7.46 -38.77
C SER A 61 -14.62 -6.10 -38.75
N ALA A 62 -15.92 -6.08 -38.48
CA ALA A 62 -16.69 -4.85 -38.35
C ALA A 62 -16.28 -4.08 -37.09
N ASN A 63 -16.00 -4.78 -35.98
CA ASN A 63 -15.46 -4.15 -34.77
C ASN A 63 -14.06 -3.56 -34.99
N LYS A 64 -13.18 -4.28 -35.68
CA LYS A 64 -11.85 -3.74 -36.05
C LYS A 64 -11.96 -2.49 -36.93
N ALA A 65 -12.89 -2.49 -37.88
CA ALA A 65 -13.16 -1.33 -38.71
C ALA A 65 -13.71 -0.16 -37.89
N LEU A 66 -14.60 -0.42 -36.93
CA LEU A 66 -15.15 0.59 -36.02
C LEU A 66 -14.08 1.19 -35.11
N ALA A 67 -13.21 0.37 -34.53
CA ALA A 67 -12.15 0.81 -33.62
C ALA A 67 -11.10 1.70 -34.32
N GLY A 68 -10.79 1.42 -35.59
CA GLY A 68 -9.69 2.05 -36.30
C GLY A 68 -8.35 1.88 -35.57
N ASP A 69 -7.33 2.65 -35.98
CA ASP A 69 -6.00 2.55 -35.36
C ASP A 69 -6.00 3.02 -33.89
N ALA A 70 -6.78 4.06 -33.58
CA ALA A 70 -6.85 4.65 -32.24
C ALA A 70 -7.48 3.70 -31.21
N GLY A 71 -8.55 2.98 -31.57
CA GLY A 71 -9.26 2.05 -30.69
C GLY A 71 -8.70 0.62 -30.71
N ALA A 72 -7.79 0.29 -31.64
CA ALA A 72 -7.35 -1.09 -31.85
C ALA A 72 -6.70 -1.72 -30.61
N ALA A 73 -6.02 -0.94 -29.76
CA ALA A 73 -5.44 -1.45 -28.51
C ALA A 73 -6.54 -1.79 -27.48
N ALA A 74 -7.51 -0.91 -27.31
CA ALA A 74 -8.63 -1.12 -26.39
C ALA A 74 -9.51 -2.31 -26.82
N LEU A 75 -9.82 -2.43 -28.12
CA LEU A 75 -10.58 -3.57 -28.64
C LEU A 75 -9.83 -4.90 -28.46
N ARG A 76 -8.50 -4.94 -28.67
CA ARG A 76 -7.70 -6.15 -28.39
C ARG A 76 -7.73 -6.52 -26.91
N ALA A 77 -7.70 -5.52 -26.03
CA ALA A 77 -7.79 -5.74 -24.59
C ALA A 77 -9.10 -6.38 -24.16
N VAL A 78 -10.22 -6.14 -24.88
CA VAL A 78 -11.49 -6.85 -24.63
C VAL A 78 -11.29 -8.36 -24.71
N GLY A 79 -10.60 -8.84 -25.75
CA GLY A 79 -10.32 -10.25 -25.94
C GLY A 79 -9.28 -10.82 -24.97
N SER A 80 -8.23 -10.07 -24.64
CA SER A 80 -7.14 -10.59 -23.79
C SER A 80 -7.39 -10.46 -22.30
N LYS A 81 -8.22 -9.49 -21.86
CA LYS A 81 -8.58 -9.27 -20.45
C LYS A 81 -9.97 -9.79 -20.10
N LEU A 82 -10.72 -10.29 -21.09
CA LEU A 82 -12.07 -10.85 -20.92
C LEU A 82 -13.06 -9.86 -20.29
N CYS A 83 -12.95 -8.58 -20.64
CA CYS A 83 -13.78 -7.51 -20.13
C CYS A 83 -13.83 -6.31 -21.08
N PHE A 84 -14.95 -5.60 -21.11
CA PHE A 84 -15.07 -4.29 -21.78
C PHE A 84 -14.48 -3.17 -20.91
N SER A 85 -14.33 -1.97 -21.47
CA SER A 85 -13.82 -0.79 -20.75
C SER A 85 -14.44 0.49 -21.32
N ASP A 86 -14.23 1.64 -20.68
CA ASP A 86 -14.70 2.92 -21.20
C ASP A 86 -14.14 3.23 -22.60
N ALA A 87 -12.89 2.82 -22.88
CA ALA A 87 -12.26 2.97 -24.18
C ALA A 87 -12.74 1.95 -25.23
N ALA A 88 -13.37 0.86 -24.80
CA ALA A 88 -13.99 -0.12 -25.68
C ALA A 88 -15.28 -0.67 -25.05
N PRO A 89 -16.37 0.12 -25.05
CA PRO A 89 -17.57 -0.21 -24.30
C PRO A 89 -18.40 -1.27 -25.04
N ALA A 90 -19.08 -2.14 -24.29
CA ALA A 90 -19.88 -3.23 -24.84
C ALA A 90 -20.93 -2.73 -25.85
N ARG A 91 -21.56 -1.59 -25.58
CA ARG A 91 -22.58 -0.96 -26.45
C ARG A 91 -22.11 -0.74 -27.89
N ASP A 92 -20.82 -0.50 -28.10
CA ASP A 92 -20.26 -0.20 -29.42
C ASP A 92 -19.86 -1.48 -30.18
N TYR A 93 -19.30 -2.47 -29.46
CA TYR A 93 -18.65 -3.63 -30.09
C TYR A 93 -19.45 -4.94 -30.01
N VAL A 94 -20.39 -5.09 -29.07
CA VAL A 94 -21.27 -6.25 -29.00
C VAL A 94 -22.21 -6.36 -30.20
N PRO A 95 -22.85 -5.26 -30.69
CA PRO A 95 -23.84 -5.37 -31.76
C PRO A 95 -23.34 -6.06 -33.04
N ALA A 96 -22.12 -5.76 -33.48
CA ALA A 96 -21.56 -6.37 -34.68
C ALA A 96 -21.20 -7.86 -34.47
N TRP A 97 -20.88 -8.25 -33.24
CA TRP A 97 -20.65 -9.65 -32.89
C TRP A 97 -21.95 -10.45 -32.82
N LEU A 98 -23.01 -9.93 -32.17
CA LEU A 98 -24.34 -10.57 -32.15
C LEU A 98 -24.92 -10.77 -33.55
N GLY A 99 -24.59 -9.89 -34.49
CA GLY A 99 -24.99 -10.00 -35.90
C GLY A 99 -24.12 -10.96 -36.73
N SER A 100 -23.04 -11.51 -36.17
CA SER A 100 -22.09 -12.36 -36.87
C SER A 100 -22.39 -13.85 -36.67
N SER A 101 -21.97 -14.68 -37.61
CA SER A 101 -22.09 -16.15 -37.52
C SER A 101 -21.30 -16.79 -36.37
N SER A 102 -20.46 -16.01 -35.67
CA SER A 102 -19.73 -16.48 -34.48
C SER A 102 -20.57 -16.43 -33.20
N PHE A 103 -21.73 -15.76 -33.21
CA PHE A 103 -22.68 -15.79 -32.11
C PHE A 103 -23.66 -16.96 -32.29
N ALA A 104 -23.93 -17.72 -31.23
CA ALA A 104 -24.74 -18.94 -31.30
C ALA A 104 -26.17 -18.71 -31.82
N TYR A 105 -26.73 -17.51 -31.64
CA TYR A 105 -28.10 -17.15 -32.02
C TYR A 105 -28.14 -16.15 -33.18
N PHE A 106 -27.17 -16.19 -34.10
CA PHE A 106 -27.07 -15.24 -35.22
C PHE A 106 -28.28 -15.24 -36.18
N THR A 107 -29.09 -16.29 -36.16
CA THR A 107 -30.30 -16.48 -36.99
C THR A 107 -31.56 -15.79 -36.45
N LEU A 108 -31.53 -15.21 -35.25
CA LEU A 108 -32.65 -14.47 -34.67
C LEU A 108 -33.05 -13.28 -35.56
N THR A 109 -34.34 -12.98 -35.65
CA THR A 109 -34.86 -11.89 -36.51
C THR A 109 -35.27 -10.65 -35.73
N ASP A 110 -35.64 -9.60 -36.46
CA ASP A 110 -36.10 -8.34 -35.88
C ASP A 110 -37.23 -8.57 -34.87
N GLY A 111 -37.17 -7.85 -33.74
CA GLY A 111 -38.01 -8.06 -32.57
C GLY A 111 -37.36 -8.93 -31.48
N SER A 112 -36.26 -9.62 -31.78
CA SER A 112 -35.52 -10.40 -30.78
C SER A 112 -34.73 -9.52 -29.83
N ALA A 113 -34.46 -10.02 -28.63
CA ALA A 113 -33.62 -9.37 -27.62
C ALA A 113 -32.58 -10.35 -27.05
N VAL A 114 -31.40 -9.85 -26.70
CA VAL A 114 -30.39 -10.57 -25.93
C VAL A 114 -30.09 -9.75 -24.69
N ARG A 115 -30.42 -10.32 -23.52
CA ARG A 115 -29.97 -9.80 -22.23
C ARG A 115 -28.61 -10.43 -21.93
N LEU A 116 -27.57 -9.67 -22.23
CA LEU A 116 -26.17 -10.10 -22.24
C LEU A 116 -25.50 -9.75 -20.92
N THR A 117 -24.96 -10.76 -20.25
CA THR A 117 -24.11 -10.62 -19.06
C THR A 117 -22.64 -10.70 -19.48
N TYR A 118 -21.87 -9.67 -19.14
CA TYR A 118 -20.46 -9.50 -19.52
C TYR A 118 -19.66 -8.79 -18.42
N ASN A 119 -18.34 -8.86 -18.48
CA ASN A 119 -17.43 -8.23 -17.55
C ASN A 119 -17.03 -6.85 -18.07
N THR A 120 -16.85 -5.91 -17.16
CA THR A 120 -16.29 -4.59 -17.40
C THR A 120 -15.08 -4.39 -16.49
N ALA A 121 -14.01 -3.81 -17.03
CA ALA A 121 -12.84 -3.46 -16.25
C ALA A 121 -13.25 -2.44 -15.16
N VAL A 122 -12.82 -2.71 -13.93
CA VAL A 122 -12.93 -1.73 -12.85
C VAL A 122 -11.69 -0.86 -12.94
N THR A 123 -11.89 0.47 -12.93
CA THR A 123 -10.77 1.41 -12.80
C THR A 123 -10.14 1.22 -11.42
N PRO A 124 -8.89 0.74 -11.34
CA PRO A 124 -8.24 0.52 -10.05
C PRO A 124 -8.00 1.86 -9.36
N SER A 125 -8.03 1.87 -8.02
CA SER A 125 -7.59 3.02 -7.25
C SER A 125 -6.15 3.39 -7.59
N GLU A 126 -5.85 4.70 -7.62
CA GLU A 126 -4.47 5.18 -7.82
C GLU A 126 -3.62 5.09 -6.54
N ILE A 127 -4.27 4.93 -5.38
CA ILE A 127 -3.63 4.92 -4.06
C ILE A 127 -2.52 3.85 -3.96
N PRO A 128 -2.74 2.58 -4.37
CA PRO A 128 -1.68 1.58 -4.40
C PRO A 128 -0.41 2.04 -5.11
N ALA A 129 -0.53 2.56 -6.34
CA ALA A 129 0.62 2.99 -7.14
C ALA A 129 1.32 4.23 -6.52
N GLN A 130 0.56 5.13 -5.90
CA GLN A 130 1.12 6.28 -5.18
C GLN A 130 1.91 5.85 -3.94
N ILE A 131 1.42 4.85 -3.20
CA ILE A 131 2.14 4.30 -2.03
C ILE A 131 3.38 3.51 -2.45
N GLU A 132 3.32 2.75 -3.54
CA GLU A 132 4.47 2.01 -4.07
C GLU A 132 5.62 2.91 -4.55
N SER A 133 5.28 4.15 -4.94
CA SER A 133 6.24 5.18 -5.34
C SER A 133 6.54 6.20 -4.23
N ALA A 134 5.94 6.03 -3.05
CA ALA A 134 6.11 6.92 -1.91
C ALA A 134 7.56 6.93 -1.41
N THR A 135 7.97 8.07 -0.84
CA THR A 135 9.28 8.15 -0.20
C THR A 135 9.30 7.28 1.06
N GLU A 136 10.29 6.39 1.16
CA GLU A 136 10.56 5.66 2.40
C GLU A 136 11.39 6.54 3.34
N TYR A 137 10.88 6.78 4.54
CA TYR A 137 11.56 7.56 5.57
C TYR A 137 11.83 6.70 6.80
N ILE A 138 13.09 6.65 7.24
CA ILE A 138 13.49 5.96 8.46
C ILE A 138 13.70 7.03 9.53
N VAL A 139 12.91 6.97 10.62
CA VAL A 139 13.08 7.88 11.75
C VAL A 139 14.45 7.63 12.37
N SER A 140 15.29 8.66 12.32
CA SER A 140 16.68 8.63 12.75
C SER A 140 16.81 8.87 14.26
N ASP A 141 18.02 8.63 14.79
CA ASP A 141 18.33 8.97 16.18
C ASP A 141 18.20 10.47 16.46
N GLU A 142 18.54 11.33 15.50
CA GLU A 142 18.40 12.80 15.62
C GLU A 142 16.93 13.23 15.71
N ASP A 143 16.04 12.54 14.98
CA ASP A 143 14.60 12.76 15.09
C ASP A 143 14.08 12.37 16.47
N TYR A 144 14.52 11.22 16.99
CA TYR A 144 14.16 10.80 18.35
C TYR A 144 14.71 11.78 19.40
N GLN A 145 15.97 12.19 19.30
CA GLN A 145 16.57 13.19 20.19
C GLN A 145 15.78 14.51 20.17
N THR A 146 15.36 14.96 19.00
CA THR A 146 14.54 16.17 18.84
C THR A 146 13.19 16.00 19.54
N VAL A 147 12.56 14.82 19.40
CA VAL A 147 11.27 14.51 20.03
C VAL A 147 11.38 14.42 21.55
N TRP A 148 12.43 13.78 22.06
CA TRP A 148 12.72 13.68 23.50
C TRP A 148 13.29 14.98 24.09
N GLY A 149 13.71 15.92 23.25
CA GLY A 149 14.29 17.20 23.66
C GLY A 149 15.67 17.08 24.31
N SER A 150 16.38 15.98 24.06
CA SER A 150 17.69 15.69 24.65
C SER A 150 18.54 14.82 23.73
N GLU A 151 19.84 15.13 23.63
CA GLU A 151 20.82 14.30 22.93
C GLU A 151 21.24 13.07 23.75
N ASN A 152 21.01 13.08 25.08
CA ASN A 152 21.51 12.07 26.01
C ASN A 152 20.40 11.27 26.72
N ASP A 153 19.29 11.94 27.04
CA ASP A 153 18.13 11.36 27.73
C ASP A 153 17.04 11.06 26.70
N TYR A 154 17.36 10.15 25.79
CA TYR A 154 16.44 9.69 24.76
C TYR A 154 16.56 8.18 24.57
N ILE A 155 15.47 7.58 24.09
CA ILE A 155 15.50 6.24 23.52
C ILE A 155 15.22 6.37 22.02
N ALA A 156 15.83 5.49 21.22
CA ALA A 156 15.58 5.41 19.76
C ALA A 156 14.22 4.74 19.48
N ALA A 157 13.16 5.25 20.09
CA ALA A 157 11.77 4.80 19.96
C ALA A 157 10.80 5.88 20.44
N PHE A 158 9.59 5.86 19.90
CA PHE A 158 8.43 6.57 20.47
C PHE A 158 7.87 5.80 21.67
N ALA A 159 7.29 6.51 22.62
CA ALA A 159 6.74 5.95 23.86
C ALA A 159 5.43 6.68 24.24
N PRO A 160 4.68 6.25 25.28
CA PRO A 160 3.40 6.88 25.64
C PRO A 160 3.45 8.40 25.84
N SER A 161 4.54 8.96 26.37
CA SER A 161 4.76 10.41 26.54
C SER A 161 5.16 11.14 25.25
N HIS A 162 5.72 10.42 24.29
CA HIS A 162 6.18 10.93 22.99
C HIS A 162 5.71 9.98 21.87
N THR A 163 4.44 10.06 21.51
CA THR A 163 3.83 9.10 20.58
C THR A 163 4.26 9.35 19.14
N ALA A 164 4.29 8.27 18.35
CA ALA A 164 4.55 8.34 16.91
C ALA A 164 3.54 9.26 16.19
N SER A 165 2.25 9.17 16.55
CA SER A 165 1.19 9.97 15.92
C SER A 165 1.30 11.47 16.20
N ALA A 166 1.87 11.86 17.34
CA ALA A 166 2.11 13.27 17.66
C ALA A 166 3.40 13.80 17.01
N SER A 167 4.39 12.94 16.80
CA SER A 167 5.76 13.35 16.47
C SER A 167 6.08 13.25 14.98
N ILE A 168 5.68 12.16 14.31
CA ILE A 168 6.01 11.88 12.90
C ILE A 168 5.51 12.97 11.94
N PRO A 169 4.32 13.57 12.10
CA PRO A 169 3.89 14.64 11.21
C PRO A 169 4.87 15.82 11.11
N GLY A 170 5.48 16.21 12.24
CA GLY A 170 6.47 17.28 12.28
C GLY A 170 7.80 16.87 11.67
N ILE A 171 8.24 15.64 11.94
CA ILE A 171 9.47 15.05 11.37
C ILE A 171 9.37 15.01 9.84
N LEU A 172 8.28 14.49 9.30
CA LEU A 172 8.07 14.41 7.85
C LEU A 172 7.97 15.80 7.20
N LEU A 173 7.38 16.78 7.87
CA LEU A 173 7.32 18.14 7.34
C LEU A 173 8.72 18.78 7.23
N ALA A 174 9.61 18.49 8.18
CA ALA A 174 10.99 18.95 8.14
C ALA A 174 11.83 18.19 7.09
N ALA A 175 11.64 16.88 6.98
CA ALA A 175 12.38 16.01 6.07
C ALA A 175 11.94 16.12 4.61
N LEU A 176 10.66 16.39 4.37
CA LEU A 176 10.02 16.46 3.06
C LEU A 176 9.33 17.82 2.87
N PRO A 177 10.10 18.93 2.80
CA PRO A 177 9.55 20.29 2.75
C PRO A 177 8.82 20.62 1.43
N ASP A 178 9.12 19.88 0.36
CA ASP A 178 8.57 20.09 -0.98
C ASP A 178 7.37 19.18 -1.30
N ALA A 179 6.79 18.51 -0.29
CA ALA A 179 5.65 17.62 -0.46
C ALA A 179 4.41 18.36 -1.02
N ALA A 180 3.74 17.74 -1.99
CA ALA A 180 2.49 18.20 -2.57
C ALA A 180 1.27 17.56 -1.90
N GLU A 181 0.12 18.24 -1.93
CA GLU A 181 -1.14 17.66 -1.45
C GLU A 181 -1.43 16.34 -2.17
N GLY A 182 -1.68 15.28 -1.39
CA GLY A 182 -1.89 13.92 -1.89
C GLY A 182 -0.63 13.04 -1.86
N ASP A 183 0.56 13.58 -1.59
CA ASP A 183 1.79 12.79 -1.50
C ASP A 183 1.73 11.80 -0.32
N TYR A 184 2.34 10.63 -0.52
CA TYR A 184 2.48 9.59 0.49
C TYR A 184 3.94 9.42 0.94
N ALA A 185 4.11 9.00 2.21
CA ALA A 185 5.39 8.60 2.77
C ALA A 185 5.23 7.31 3.58
N VAL A 186 6.15 6.36 3.41
CA VAL A 186 6.21 5.11 4.16
C VAL A 186 7.25 5.26 5.25
N VAL A 187 6.82 5.25 6.51
CA VAL A 187 7.67 5.58 7.65
C VAL A 187 8.02 4.33 8.44
N ARG A 188 9.31 4.12 8.66
CA ARG A 188 9.86 3.06 9.52
C ARG A 188 10.33 3.68 10.83
N TYR A 189 9.80 3.21 11.95
CA TYR A 189 10.12 3.73 13.27
C TYR A 189 10.10 2.63 14.32
N ARG A 190 10.40 2.98 15.57
CA ARG A 190 10.38 2.07 16.71
C ARG A 190 9.42 2.58 17.77
N THR A 191 8.77 1.69 18.49
CA THR A 191 7.93 2.02 19.64
C THR A 191 8.34 1.22 20.87
N SER A 192 8.19 1.81 22.05
CA SER A 192 8.25 1.13 23.34
C SER A 192 6.89 1.20 24.03
N GLN A 193 6.58 0.16 24.81
CA GLN A 193 5.31 0.04 25.55
C GLN A 193 5.30 0.85 26.86
N ALA A 194 6.46 1.37 27.27
CA ALA A 194 6.61 2.16 28.48
C ALA A 194 7.49 3.37 28.22
N ASP A 195 7.25 4.44 28.96
CA ASP A 195 8.13 5.60 28.95
C ASP A 195 9.47 5.26 29.63
N PRO A 196 10.59 5.73 29.07
CA PRO A 196 11.88 5.69 29.75
C PRO A 196 11.81 6.52 31.03
N VAL A 197 12.31 5.94 32.10
CA VAL A 197 12.48 6.65 33.36
C VAL A 197 13.85 7.30 33.32
N PHE A 198 13.92 8.51 32.79
CA PHE A 198 15.07 9.38 32.97
C PHE A 198 15.00 9.99 34.37
N SER A 199 15.33 9.24 35.42
CA SER A 199 15.36 9.80 36.78
C SER A 199 16.40 9.15 37.66
N ALA A 200 17.38 9.93 38.07
CA ALA A 200 18.19 9.64 39.25
C ALA A 200 17.29 9.59 40.51
N PRO A 201 17.35 8.53 41.34
CA PRO A 201 16.96 8.62 42.73
C PRO A 201 18.15 9.08 43.57
N SER A 202 17.98 10.19 44.28
CA SER A 202 18.86 10.64 45.35
C SER A 202 18.61 9.82 46.63
N GLU A 203 19.63 9.09 47.12
CA GLU A 203 19.92 8.79 48.54
C GLU A 203 21.18 7.90 48.66
N PRO A 204 21.98 7.98 49.74
CA PRO A 204 22.75 9.11 50.29
C PRO A 204 24.13 9.27 49.59
N GLU A 205 24.77 10.44 49.74
CA GLU A 205 26.07 10.74 49.12
C GLU A 205 27.18 9.74 49.52
N GLU A 206 27.55 8.87 48.58
CA GLU A 206 28.95 8.62 48.27
C GLU A 206 29.25 9.26 46.90
N PRO A 207 30.40 9.94 46.73
CA PRO A 207 30.65 10.77 45.55
C PRO A 207 30.54 9.93 44.27
N GLY A 208 29.57 10.30 43.42
CA GLY A 208 29.41 9.71 42.09
C GLY A 208 30.72 9.78 41.31
N PHE A 209 31.09 8.66 40.69
CA PHE A 209 32.33 8.53 39.93
C PHE A 209 32.38 9.60 38.81
N THR A 210 33.21 10.62 39.01
CA THR A 210 33.45 11.68 38.03
C THR A 210 34.79 11.44 37.36
N LEU A 211 34.81 11.46 36.02
CA LEU A 211 36.05 11.32 35.26
C LEU A 211 37.02 12.44 35.63
N SER A 212 38.28 12.08 35.82
CA SER A 212 39.35 13.06 35.98
C SER A 212 39.64 13.76 34.65
N SER A 213 40.48 14.78 34.68
CA SER A 213 41.09 15.40 33.49
C SER A 213 42.61 15.42 33.61
N VAL A 214 43.17 14.36 34.20
CA VAL A 214 44.58 14.24 34.57
C VAL A 214 45.41 13.75 33.38
N ILE A 215 44.86 12.88 32.55
CA ILE A 215 45.60 12.25 31.44
C ILE A 215 46.12 13.30 30.45
N GLY A 216 45.33 14.31 30.12
CA GLY A 216 45.63 15.33 29.11
C GLY A 216 46.86 16.18 29.42
N THR A 217 47.27 16.25 30.69
CA THR A 217 48.44 17.00 31.16
C THR A 217 49.54 16.12 31.75
N ALA A 218 49.39 14.79 31.71
CA ALA A 218 50.32 13.84 32.32
C ALA A 218 51.71 13.89 31.67
N ALA A 219 52.76 13.95 32.49
CA ALA A 219 54.15 13.89 32.07
C ALA A 219 54.89 12.70 32.71
N VAL A 220 56.02 12.30 32.12
CA VAL A 220 56.83 11.18 32.62
C VAL A 220 57.29 11.46 34.06
N ASP A 221 57.26 10.41 34.89
CA ASP A 221 57.57 10.41 36.32
C ASP A 221 56.50 11.07 37.23
N ASP A 222 55.36 11.53 36.69
CA ASP A 222 54.22 11.99 37.50
C ASP A 222 53.53 10.81 38.19
N ASP A 223 53.32 10.91 39.50
CA ASP A 223 52.39 10.04 40.24
C ASP A 223 50.96 10.60 40.08
N VAL A 224 50.07 9.79 39.52
CA VAL A 224 48.72 10.21 39.13
C VAL A 224 47.63 9.36 39.77
N THR A 225 46.54 10.01 40.16
CA THR A 225 45.26 9.37 40.47
C THR A 225 44.30 9.69 39.32
N ILE A 226 43.86 8.67 38.59
CA ILE A 226 43.01 8.81 37.40
C ILE A 226 41.67 8.15 37.69
N ASN A 227 40.60 8.94 37.62
CA ASN A 227 39.24 8.42 37.57
C ASN A 227 38.89 8.25 36.10
N GLY A 228 38.95 7.02 35.59
CA GLY A 228 38.73 6.74 34.18
C GLY A 228 37.93 5.48 33.91
N VAL A 229 37.55 5.31 32.65
CA VAL A 229 36.85 4.13 32.15
C VAL A 229 37.82 3.25 31.37
N VAL A 230 37.76 1.94 31.60
CA VAL A 230 38.48 0.97 30.78
C VAL A 230 37.83 0.89 29.39
N THR A 231 38.52 1.36 28.35
CA THR A 231 37.94 1.44 27.00
C THR A 231 38.51 0.43 26.01
N ALA A 232 39.62 -0.24 26.31
CA ALA A 232 40.09 -1.38 25.52
C ALA A 232 40.98 -2.31 26.36
N LEU A 233 41.05 -3.58 25.98
CA LEU A 233 41.88 -4.60 26.65
C LEU A 233 42.83 -5.26 25.65
N CYS A 234 44.03 -5.61 26.11
CA CYS A 234 44.97 -6.46 25.39
C CYS A 234 45.62 -7.44 26.36
N SER A 235 46.42 -8.37 25.86
CA SER A 235 47.08 -9.41 26.67
C SER A 235 48.13 -8.88 27.65
N GLN A 236 48.50 -7.60 27.55
CA GLN A 236 49.55 -6.98 28.37
C GLN A 236 49.09 -5.75 29.16
N GLY A 237 47.81 -5.36 29.05
CA GLY A 237 47.30 -4.16 29.70
C GLY A 237 45.96 -3.70 29.14
N TYR A 238 45.61 -2.44 29.41
CA TYR A 238 44.33 -1.86 29.02
C TYR A 238 44.44 -0.36 28.70
N ILE A 239 43.45 0.19 28.02
CA ILE A 239 43.32 1.63 27.81
C ILE A 239 42.41 2.19 28.90
N LEU A 240 42.89 3.20 29.62
CA LEU A 240 42.11 3.99 30.56
C LEU A 240 41.83 5.35 29.93
N THR A 241 40.57 5.79 29.97
CA THR A 241 40.13 7.05 29.38
C THR A 241 39.45 7.91 30.44
N ASP A 242 39.92 9.15 30.58
CA ASP A 242 39.28 10.17 31.40
C ASP A 242 38.73 11.30 30.50
N ALA A 243 38.24 12.40 31.07
CA ALA A 243 37.63 13.48 30.29
C ALA A 243 38.62 14.23 29.38
N SER A 244 39.93 14.03 29.56
CA SER A 244 40.99 14.77 28.88
C SER A 244 41.81 13.94 27.88
N GLY A 245 41.69 12.61 27.91
CA GLY A 245 42.39 11.74 26.96
C GLY A 245 42.39 10.26 27.33
N ALA A 246 43.12 9.48 26.54
CA ALA A 246 43.31 8.05 26.75
C ALA A 246 44.80 7.72 26.95
N ILE A 247 45.09 6.82 27.88
CA ILE A 247 46.45 6.36 28.18
C ILE A 247 46.47 4.84 28.30
N PHE A 248 47.57 4.21 27.85
CA PHE A 248 47.76 2.78 28.03
C PHE A 248 48.27 2.48 29.44
N VAL A 249 47.67 1.51 30.12
CA VAL A 249 48.12 1.01 31.42
C VAL A 249 48.80 -0.33 31.20
N TYR A 250 50.11 -0.38 31.39
CA TYR A 250 50.89 -1.59 31.18
C TYR A 250 50.86 -2.49 32.42
N CYS A 251 50.46 -3.75 32.27
CA CYS A 251 50.28 -4.71 33.37
C CYS A 251 51.22 -5.94 33.26
N GLY A 252 52.20 -5.89 32.36
CA GLY A 252 53.14 -6.98 32.15
C GLY A 252 52.60 -8.12 31.26
N SER A 253 53.45 -9.09 30.93
CA SER A 253 53.18 -10.09 29.88
C SER A 253 52.18 -11.20 30.25
N LYS A 254 51.60 -11.18 31.45
CA LYS A 254 50.67 -12.22 31.96
C LYS A 254 49.29 -11.67 32.32
N PHE A 255 48.93 -10.50 31.81
CA PHE A 255 47.70 -9.81 32.22
C PHE A 255 46.42 -10.57 31.83
N GLU A 256 46.30 -11.06 30.59
CA GLU A 256 45.16 -11.92 30.15
C GLU A 256 45.12 -13.25 30.90
N GLU A 257 46.28 -13.87 31.16
CA GLU A 257 46.37 -15.13 31.93
C GLU A 257 45.81 -14.99 33.36
N ASN A 258 45.83 -13.78 33.91
CA ASN A 258 45.27 -13.44 35.22
C ASN A 258 43.82 -12.92 35.15
N GLY A 259 43.10 -13.18 34.05
CA GLY A 259 41.70 -12.78 33.88
C GLY A 259 41.49 -11.27 33.92
N PHE A 260 42.47 -10.51 33.40
CA PHE A 260 42.48 -9.04 33.44
C PHE A 260 42.33 -8.43 34.84
N SER A 261 42.69 -9.19 35.88
CA SER A 261 42.45 -8.79 37.29
C SER A 261 40.98 -8.44 37.58
N GLY A 262 40.04 -9.06 36.86
CA GLY A 262 38.60 -8.79 36.99
C GLY A 262 38.11 -7.54 36.26
N LEU A 263 38.95 -6.89 35.45
CA LEU A 263 38.56 -5.73 34.63
C LEU A 263 37.79 -6.16 33.38
N ALA A 264 36.75 -5.41 33.07
CA ALA A 264 36.01 -5.46 31.81
C ALA A 264 36.03 -4.09 31.12
N ILE A 265 35.84 -4.10 29.80
CA ILE A 265 35.57 -2.86 29.04
C ILE A 265 34.29 -2.22 29.61
N GLY A 266 34.35 -0.94 29.95
CA GLY A 266 33.26 -0.21 30.62
C GLY A 266 33.43 -0.06 32.13
N ASP A 267 34.39 -0.74 32.75
CA ASP A 267 34.64 -0.57 34.18
C ASP A 267 35.13 0.85 34.50
N GLN A 268 34.50 1.47 35.48
CA GLN A 268 34.93 2.74 36.09
C GLN A 268 35.91 2.41 37.21
N ILE A 269 37.12 2.95 37.11
CA ILE A 269 38.17 2.70 38.09
C ILE A 269 38.83 3.99 38.56
N VAL A 270 39.21 4.01 39.82
CA VAL A 270 40.14 5.00 40.39
C VAL A 270 41.51 4.34 40.40
N LEU A 271 42.36 4.72 39.44
CA LEU A 271 43.70 4.18 39.29
C LEU A 271 44.71 5.07 40.01
N ASN A 272 45.66 4.46 40.72
CA ASN A 272 46.88 5.10 41.22
C ASN A 272 48.10 4.46 40.55
N GLY A 273 48.93 5.28 39.90
CA GLY A 273 50.15 4.79 39.25
C GLY A 273 51.09 5.90 38.81
N THR A 274 52.27 5.53 38.35
CA THR A 274 53.28 6.47 37.86
C THR A 274 53.28 6.49 36.33
N VAL A 275 53.25 7.69 35.75
CA VAL A 275 53.34 7.89 34.31
C VAL A 275 54.76 7.58 33.84
N ALA A 276 54.86 6.80 32.78
CA ALA A 276 56.10 6.46 32.10
C ALA A 276 55.95 6.71 30.60
N ALA A 277 57.07 6.58 29.88
CA ALA A 277 57.07 6.56 28.43
C ALA A 277 57.73 5.29 27.90
N TYR A 278 57.17 4.77 26.80
CA TYR A 278 57.77 3.69 26.06
C TYR A 278 57.60 3.94 24.57
N ASN A 279 58.70 3.98 23.83
CA ASN A 279 58.69 4.12 22.37
C ASN A 279 57.82 5.29 21.88
N THR A 280 57.99 6.48 22.46
CA THR A 280 57.21 7.72 22.20
C THR A 280 55.72 7.65 22.61
N GLY A 281 55.29 6.64 23.36
CA GLY A 281 53.95 6.56 23.93
C GLY A 281 53.96 6.82 25.42
N LEU A 282 53.13 7.73 25.90
CA LEU A 282 52.83 7.86 27.33
C LEU A 282 51.99 6.66 27.78
N GLN A 283 52.36 6.09 28.92
CA GLN A 283 51.66 4.96 29.52
C GLN A 283 51.74 5.05 31.06
N ILE A 284 50.88 4.34 31.78
CA ILE A 284 51.07 4.07 33.20
C ILE A 284 51.97 2.85 33.36
N ALA A 285 52.99 2.96 34.21
CA ALA A 285 53.95 1.91 34.47
C ALA A 285 53.33 0.67 35.14
N ASN A 286 53.99 -0.48 34.99
CA ASN A 286 53.58 -1.70 35.66
C ASN A 286 53.64 -1.55 37.19
N GLY A 287 52.65 -2.10 37.89
CA GLY A 287 52.50 -1.97 39.33
C GLY A 287 51.45 -0.96 39.78
N ALA A 288 50.74 -0.31 38.86
CA ALA A 288 49.57 0.50 39.19
C ALA A 288 48.51 -0.30 39.95
N THR A 289 47.83 0.36 40.87
CA THR A 289 46.71 -0.20 41.65
C THR A 289 45.43 0.52 41.26
N PHE A 290 44.29 -0.14 41.41
CA PHE A 290 43.02 0.50 41.12
C PHE A 290 41.93 -0.04 42.04
N ASP A 291 40.95 0.82 42.33
CA ASP A 291 39.69 0.44 42.95
C ASP A 291 38.57 0.55 41.92
N LYS A 292 37.71 -0.46 41.87
CA LYS A 292 36.54 -0.45 40.99
C LYS A 292 35.45 0.41 41.62
N ALA A 293 35.07 1.48 40.94
CA ALA A 293 34.07 2.45 41.39
C ALA A 293 32.69 2.21 40.76
N GLY A 294 32.62 1.47 39.65
CA GLY A 294 31.37 1.18 38.96
C GLY A 294 31.60 0.62 37.56
N SER A 295 30.61 0.80 36.69
CA SER A 295 30.67 0.46 35.27
C SER A 295 29.75 1.36 34.46
N GLN A 296 30.12 1.65 33.22
CA GLN A 296 29.33 2.42 32.27
C GLN A 296 29.50 1.87 30.85
N ALA A 297 28.60 2.25 29.94
CA ALA A 297 28.82 2.03 28.52
C ALA A 297 30.04 2.84 28.02
N VAL A 298 30.84 2.24 27.13
CA VAL A 298 32.02 2.90 26.56
C VAL A 298 31.64 3.72 25.33
N SER A 299 32.06 4.97 25.32
CA SER A 299 31.97 5.88 24.18
C SER A 299 33.39 6.18 23.68
N TYR A 300 33.68 5.90 22.42
CA TYR A 300 34.99 6.16 21.80
C TYR A 300 35.01 7.51 21.07
N PRO A 301 36.09 8.31 21.16
CA PRO A 301 36.18 9.56 20.41
C PRO A 301 36.13 9.33 18.89
N ALA A 302 35.92 10.38 18.10
CA ALA A 302 35.95 10.28 16.65
C ALA A 302 37.29 9.68 16.18
N ALA A 303 37.21 8.63 15.35
CA ALA A 303 38.38 7.87 14.95
C ALA A 303 39.25 8.69 13.97
N THR A 304 40.53 8.87 14.33
CA THR A 304 41.53 9.43 13.43
C THR A 304 41.89 8.40 12.36
N THR A 305 41.90 8.79 11.08
CA THR A 305 42.37 7.88 10.03
C THR A 305 43.89 7.84 10.02
N PHE A 306 44.48 6.66 10.21
CA PHE A 306 45.90 6.40 10.11
C PHE A 306 46.24 5.89 8.70
N ASP A 307 46.34 6.81 7.76
CA ASP A 307 46.83 6.56 6.39
C ASP A 307 48.36 6.66 6.30
N ALA A 308 48.91 6.49 5.09
CA ALA A 308 50.35 6.54 4.88
C ALA A 308 50.99 7.88 5.29
N ALA A 309 50.28 9.01 5.12
CA ALA A 309 50.79 10.34 5.44
C ALA A 309 50.83 10.57 6.95
N SER A 310 49.69 10.38 7.62
CA SER A 310 49.58 10.52 9.08
C SER A 310 50.50 9.55 9.82
N MET A 311 50.65 8.31 9.33
CA MET A 311 51.59 7.37 9.94
C MET A 311 53.06 7.78 9.73
N ALA A 312 53.41 8.43 8.61
CA ALA A 312 54.76 8.95 8.42
C ALA A 312 55.11 10.02 9.47
N ASP A 313 54.15 10.91 9.77
CA ASP A 313 54.30 11.92 10.82
C ASP A 313 54.41 11.27 12.21
N ILE A 314 53.56 10.27 12.49
CA ILE A 314 53.56 9.54 13.76
C ILE A 314 54.90 8.84 14.01
N ILE A 315 55.51 8.21 13.00
CA ILE A 315 56.81 7.53 13.19
C ILE A 315 58.00 8.50 13.23
N ALA A 316 57.81 9.76 12.83
CA ALA A 316 58.85 10.79 12.85
C ALA A 316 58.88 11.58 14.17
N ARG A 317 57.84 11.46 15.01
CA ARG A 317 57.74 12.20 16.27
C ARG A 317 58.87 11.84 17.23
N THR A 318 59.37 12.84 17.94
CA THR A 318 60.34 12.68 19.04
C THR A 318 59.70 12.81 20.41
N ASP A 319 58.56 13.51 20.49
CA ASP A 319 57.83 13.74 21.73
C ASP A 319 56.92 12.56 22.07
N ASN A 320 56.69 12.37 23.37
CA ASN A 320 55.75 11.37 23.83
C ASN A 320 54.32 11.85 23.57
N ALA A 321 53.44 10.92 23.20
CA ALA A 321 52.03 11.20 22.97
C ALA A 321 51.13 10.24 23.75
N LEU A 322 49.93 10.72 24.06
CA LEU A 322 48.83 9.90 24.57
C LEU A 322 48.35 8.88 23.54
N ALA A 323 47.49 7.96 23.98
CA ALA A 323 46.89 6.98 23.09
C ALA A 323 45.88 7.67 22.14
N ILE A 324 46.02 7.44 20.84
CA ILE A 324 45.19 8.09 19.82
C ILE A 324 44.20 7.07 19.27
N TYR A 325 42.91 7.34 19.39
CA TYR A 325 41.88 6.48 18.81
C TYR A 325 41.78 6.69 17.30
N GLY A 326 41.76 5.62 16.54
CA GLY A 326 41.73 5.71 15.09
C GLY A 326 41.55 4.39 14.36
N THR A 327 41.61 4.48 13.04
CA THR A 327 41.46 3.37 12.11
C THR A 327 42.68 3.24 11.22
N MET A 328 43.09 2.01 10.93
CA MET A 328 44.09 1.72 9.89
C MET A 328 43.62 0.57 9.01
N THR A 329 43.75 0.73 7.70
CA THR A 329 43.40 -0.30 6.72
C THR A 329 44.66 -0.75 5.99
N GLY A 330 44.85 -2.06 5.88
CA GLY A 330 46.01 -2.60 5.18
C GLY A 330 46.03 -4.11 5.11
N THR A 331 47.10 -4.64 4.53
CA THR A 331 47.30 -6.07 4.34
C THR A 331 48.04 -6.67 5.54
N VAL A 332 47.49 -7.71 6.14
CA VAL A 332 48.12 -8.44 7.22
C VAL A 332 49.38 -9.14 6.70
N SER A 333 50.48 -9.00 7.43
CA SER A 333 51.72 -9.74 7.20
C SER A 333 52.13 -10.44 8.49
N VAL A 334 52.17 -11.76 8.44
CA VAL A 334 52.59 -12.64 9.54
C VAL A 334 53.99 -13.17 9.23
N THR A 335 54.96 -12.81 10.07
CA THR A 335 56.36 -13.21 9.88
C THR A 335 56.88 -13.93 11.12
N THR A 336 57.63 -15.01 10.92
CA THR A 336 58.30 -15.72 12.01
C THR A 336 59.79 -15.42 11.97
N ASP A 337 60.33 -14.92 13.07
CA ASP A 337 61.76 -14.60 13.16
C ASP A 337 62.63 -15.86 13.37
N SER A 338 63.95 -15.68 13.30
CA SER A 338 64.94 -16.76 13.49
C SER A 338 64.94 -17.39 14.89
N LYS A 339 64.19 -16.83 15.85
CA LYS A 339 63.98 -17.37 17.20
C LYS A 339 62.59 -18.02 17.35
N GLY A 340 61.85 -18.18 16.26
CA GLY A 340 60.52 -18.79 16.25
C GLY A 340 59.40 -17.89 16.75
N ARG A 341 59.62 -16.56 16.87
CA ARG A 341 58.59 -15.61 17.30
C ARG A 341 57.79 -15.12 16.11
N THR A 342 56.46 -15.25 16.19
CA THR A 342 55.53 -14.75 15.18
C THR A 342 55.17 -13.30 15.43
N ASN A 343 55.32 -12.45 14.42
CA ASN A 343 54.96 -11.04 14.44
C ASN A 343 53.86 -10.81 13.39
N THR A 344 52.77 -10.17 13.80
CA THR A 344 51.67 -9.76 12.92
C THR A 344 51.73 -8.26 12.73
N ASN A 345 51.78 -7.79 11.49
CA ASN A 345 51.79 -6.38 11.14
C ASN A 345 50.74 -6.08 10.07
N ILE A 346 50.34 -4.82 9.96
CA ILE A 346 49.42 -4.31 8.94
C ILE A 346 50.22 -3.41 7.98
N ILE A 347 50.35 -3.86 6.73
CA ILE A 347 51.01 -3.14 5.65
C ILE A 347 50.02 -2.15 5.06
N ILE A 348 50.29 -0.86 5.24
CA ILE A 348 49.41 0.22 4.82
C ILE A 348 49.73 0.60 3.38
N ASP A 349 48.70 0.65 2.54
CA ASP A 349 48.85 1.03 1.14
C ASP A 349 49.46 2.43 1.03
N GLY A 350 50.53 2.57 0.23
CA GLY A 350 51.26 3.83 0.07
C GLY A 350 52.31 4.16 1.16
N SER A 351 52.44 3.34 2.20
CA SER A 351 53.49 3.50 3.22
C SER A 351 54.72 2.63 2.89
N ALA A 352 55.87 3.27 2.71
CA ALA A 352 57.14 2.57 2.47
C ALA A 352 57.84 2.09 3.77
N LYS A 353 57.46 2.65 4.93
CA LYS A 353 58.18 2.43 6.20
C LYS A 353 57.25 2.14 7.37
N ALA A 354 56.24 2.97 7.61
CA ALA A 354 55.33 2.83 8.74
C ALA A 354 54.40 1.62 8.55
N GLN A 355 54.20 0.85 9.61
CA GLN A 355 53.32 -0.31 9.61
C GLN A 355 52.47 -0.32 10.89
N GLY A 356 51.23 -0.75 10.77
CA GLY A 356 50.40 -1.05 11.92
C GLY A 356 50.90 -2.31 12.63
N SER A 357 50.76 -2.37 13.95
CA SER A 357 51.07 -3.57 14.73
C SER A 357 49.99 -3.79 15.78
N PRO A 358 49.12 -4.83 15.62
CA PRO A 358 48.12 -5.20 16.62
C PRO A 358 48.81 -5.62 17.92
N TYR A 359 48.77 -4.75 18.92
CA TYR A 359 49.51 -4.92 20.16
C TYR A 359 48.74 -5.79 21.14
N GLY A 360 49.38 -6.86 21.59
CA GLY A 360 48.83 -7.72 22.63
C GLY A 360 47.49 -8.37 22.25
N MET A 361 47.28 -8.76 20.98
CA MET A 361 46.04 -9.39 20.53
C MET A 361 45.51 -10.45 21.51
N LEU A 362 44.24 -10.31 21.89
CA LEU A 362 43.55 -11.31 22.69
C LEU A 362 43.46 -12.62 21.92
N SER A 363 43.47 -13.73 22.67
CA SER A 363 43.40 -15.07 22.09
C SER A 363 42.26 -15.25 21.08
N ALA A 364 41.09 -14.67 21.35
CA ALA A 364 39.91 -14.72 20.49
C ALA A 364 40.03 -13.96 19.15
N ASP A 365 40.88 -12.93 19.08
CA ASP A 365 40.99 -12.05 17.90
C ASP A 365 42.13 -12.43 16.95
N LYS A 366 43.05 -13.30 17.37
CA LYS A 366 44.21 -13.71 16.56
C LYS A 366 43.83 -14.30 15.20
N SER A 367 42.69 -14.99 15.11
CA SER A 367 42.19 -15.57 13.86
C SER A 367 41.77 -14.53 12.83
N LYS A 368 41.44 -13.29 13.24
CA LYS A 368 41.04 -12.18 12.36
C LYS A 368 42.22 -11.58 11.58
N TYR A 369 43.44 -12.00 11.90
CA TYR A 369 44.68 -11.53 11.27
C TYR A 369 45.39 -12.64 10.50
N ALA A 370 44.68 -13.26 9.55
CA ALA A 370 45.27 -14.23 8.65
C ALA A 370 46.30 -13.55 7.72
N ASP A 371 47.43 -14.23 7.46
CA ASP A 371 48.48 -13.70 6.58
C ASP A 371 47.92 -13.40 5.17
N GLY A 372 48.22 -12.20 4.65
CA GLY A 372 47.72 -11.72 3.36
C GLY A 372 46.29 -11.17 3.35
N ALA A 373 45.53 -11.25 4.46
CA ALA A 373 44.18 -10.70 4.52
C ALA A 373 44.21 -9.16 4.51
N LYS A 374 43.24 -8.51 3.84
CA LYS A 374 43.05 -7.06 3.93
C LYS A 374 42.06 -6.74 5.04
N VAL A 375 42.51 -6.00 6.05
CA VAL A 375 41.71 -5.71 7.25
C VAL A 375 41.66 -4.21 7.53
N THR A 376 40.58 -3.79 8.19
CA THR A 376 40.46 -2.49 8.86
C THR A 376 40.46 -2.72 10.37
N VAL A 377 41.44 -2.13 11.05
CA VAL A 377 41.60 -2.20 12.51
C VAL A 377 41.20 -0.87 13.11
N THR A 378 40.31 -0.89 14.10
CA THR A 378 39.89 0.29 14.88
C THR A 378 40.32 0.11 16.33
N GLY A 379 40.76 1.18 17.00
CA GLY A 379 41.34 1.09 18.35
C GLY A 379 42.33 2.20 18.66
N TYR A 380 43.17 2.01 19.67
CA TYR A 380 44.09 3.03 20.18
C TYR A 380 45.53 2.78 19.76
N LEU A 381 46.14 3.69 19.02
CA LEU A 381 47.59 3.70 18.76
C LEU A 381 48.31 4.20 20.02
N ILE A 382 49.16 3.35 20.60
CA ILE A 382 49.76 3.57 21.92
C ILE A 382 51.23 3.95 21.88
N ASN A 383 52.02 3.47 20.92
CA ASN A 383 53.45 3.80 20.79
C ASN A 383 54.03 3.38 19.42
N VAL A 384 55.27 3.78 19.13
CA VAL A 384 55.98 3.46 17.88
C VAL A 384 57.26 2.67 18.15
N ALA A 385 57.19 1.35 17.99
CA ALA A 385 58.35 0.48 18.18
C ALA A 385 59.28 0.45 16.96
N GLY A 386 60.60 0.41 17.22
CA GLY A 386 61.63 0.25 16.18
C GLY A 386 61.63 1.36 15.11
N GLY A 387 61.04 2.52 15.40
CA GLY A 387 60.92 3.65 14.46
C GLY A 387 60.05 3.38 13.23
N ARG A 388 59.15 2.39 13.30
CA ARG A 388 58.24 2.04 12.19
C ARG A 388 56.93 1.33 12.57
N TYR A 389 56.87 0.64 13.71
CA TYR A 389 55.72 -0.17 14.09
C TYR A 389 54.79 0.63 15.01
N CYS A 390 53.68 1.09 14.46
CA CYS A 390 52.62 1.78 15.20
C CYS A 390 51.79 0.75 15.97
N ASN A 391 52.13 0.54 17.25
CA ASN A 391 51.47 -0.41 18.13
C ASN A 391 50.07 0.07 18.48
N MET A 392 49.08 -0.80 18.33
CA MET A 392 47.67 -0.45 18.47
C MET A 392 46.90 -1.51 19.26
N VAL A 393 46.18 -1.08 20.30
CA VAL A 393 45.22 -1.93 21.03
C VAL A 393 43.88 -1.86 20.31
N ALA A 394 43.46 -2.97 19.68
CA ALA A 394 42.26 -3.02 18.87
C ALA A 394 40.98 -3.04 19.73
N THR A 395 39.98 -2.28 19.32
CA THR A 395 38.60 -2.37 19.82
C THR A 395 37.71 -3.13 18.84
N SER A 396 38.05 -3.12 17.54
CA SER A 396 37.40 -3.95 16.52
C SER A 396 38.32 -4.22 15.33
N VAL A 397 38.02 -5.29 14.59
CA VAL A 397 38.73 -5.72 13.37
C VAL A 397 37.69 -6.22 12.38
N ALA A 398 37.71 -5.69 11.16
CA ALA A 398 36.82 -6.09 10.07
C ALA A 398 37.62 -6.45 8.80
N GLU A 399 37.14 -7.43 8.02
CA GLU A 399 37.67 -7.72 6.69
C GLU A 399 37.24 -6.63 5.69
N SER A 400 38.17 -6.20 4.84
CA SER A 400 37.92 -5.12 3.88
C SER A 400 37.52 -5.68 2.51
N THR A 401 36.22 -5.70 2.17
CA THR A 401 35.75 -5.81 0.78
C THR A 401 35.73 -4.43 0.12
N ALA A 402 36.10 -4.35 -1.16
CA ALA A 402 36.08 -3.09 -1.89
C ALA A 402 34.64 -2.61 -2.13
N SER A 403 34.42 -1.32 -1.85
CA SER A 403 33.19 -0.51 -2.01
C SER A 403 32.18 -0.54 -0.85
N ALA A 404 32.30 0.44 0.05
CA ALA A 404 31.15 1.19 0.57
C ALA A 404 31.65 2.50 1.21
N ALA A 405 31.06 3.62 0.79
CA ALA A 405 31.18 4.90 1.47
C ALA A 405 30.57 4.81 2.89
N ALA A 406 31.11 5.64 3.77
CA ALA A 406 30.82 5.78 5.20
C ALA A 406 29.46 5.25 5.69
N THR A 407 29.51 4.35 6.66
CA THR A 407 28.44 4.20 7.65
C THR A 407 29.10 4.25 9.01
N VAL A 408 28.95 5.40 9.67
CA VAL A 408 29.39 5.63 11.04
C VAL A 408 28.53 4.78 11.96
N SER A 409 29.22 4.01 12.81
CA SER A 409 28.67 3.19 13.89
C SER A 409 27.69 3.98 14.75
N SER A 410 26.48 3.45 14.92
CA SER A 410 25.53 3.87 15.94
C SER A 410 26.16 3.73 17.34
N ARG A 411 25.98 4.75 18.18
CA ARG A 411 26.22 4.69 19.62
C ARG A 411 24.92 4.30 20.32
N ALA A 412 25.05 3.57 21.42
CA ALA A 412 23.94 3.01 22.16
C ALA A 412 23.08 4.10 22.82
N ALA A 413 21.76 3.98 22.62
CA ALA A 413 20.75 4.53 23.49
C ALA A 413 21.04 4.15 24.96
N THR A 414 20.87 5.12 25.86
CA THR A 414 20.82 4.90 27.31
C THR A 414 19.73 3.87 27.62
N GLU A 415 20.09 2.80 28.33
CA GLU A 415 19.27 1.62 28.68
C GLU A 415 18.34 1.09 27.56
N THR A 416 18.68 -0.07 26.99
CA THR A 416 17.82 -0.72 25.96
C THR A 416 16.47 -1.12 26.54
N MET A 417 15.51 -0.20 26.55
CA MET A 417 14.11 -0.51 26.72
C MET A 417 13.68 -1.41 25.57
N PRO A 418 12.89 -2.47 25.83
CA PRO A 418 12.29 -3.26 24.77
C PRO A 418 11.53 -2.31 23.82
N SER A 419 11.95 -2.31 22.57
CA SER A 419 11.30 -1.57 21.49
C SER A 419 11.11 -2.48 20.30
N GLN A 420 10.04 -2.25 19.54
CA GLN A 420 9.71 -3.03 18.35
C GLN A 420 9.64 -2.11 17.14
N ALA A 421 10.00 -2.64 15.97
CA ALA A 421 9.87 -1.91 14.71
C ALA A 421 8.39 -1.84 14.32
N GLU A 422 7.97 -0.64 13.93
CA GLU A 422 6.63 -0.31 13.48
C GLU A 422 6.73 0.42 12.14
N PHE A 423 5.66 0.29 11.36
CA PHE A 423 5.60 0.85 10.02
C PHE A 423 4.23 1.49 9.81
N ALA A 424 4.21 2.67 9.18
CA ALA A 424 2.97 3.36 8.88
C ALA A 424 3.09 4.18 7.61
N VAL A 425 1.96 4.40 6.95
CA VAL A 425 1.86 5.27 5.79
C VAL A 425 1.23 6.60 6.21
N TYR A 426 1.83 7.70 5.76
CA TYR A 426 1.33 9.06 5.97
C TYR A 426 0.98 9.69 4.63
N THR A 427 -0.01 10.59 4.63
CA THR A 427 -0.43 11.39 3.48
C THR A 427 -0.36 12.88 3.82
N PHE A 428 0.12 13.69 2.88
CA PHE A 428 0.22 15.14 3.03
C PHE A 428 -1.05 15.83 2.54
N ASN A 429 -1.69 16.64 3.40
CA ASN A 429 -2.93 17.34 3.03
C ASN A 429 -2.70 18.76 2.46
N GLY A 430 -1.48 19.05 2.00
CA GLY A 430 -1.05 20.38 1.57
C GLY A 430 -0.51 21.29 2.68
N THR A 431 -0.72 20.93 3.95
CA THR A 431 -0.19 21.71 5.09
C THR A 431 0.48 20.86 6.17
N ARG A 432 0.01 19.63 6.38
CA ARG A 432 0.55 18.70 7.38
C ARG A 432 0.44 17.26 6.89
N TRP A 433 1.35 16.43 7.38
CA TRP A 433 1.28 14.99 7.23
C TRP A 433 0.25 14.40 8.21
N ASN A 434 -0.56 13.45 7.76
CA ASN A 434 -1.53 12.70 8.56
C ASN A 434 -1.32 11.21 8.36
N ALA A 435 -1.57 10.38 9.37
CA ALA A 435 -1.62 8.94 9.16
C ALA A 435 -2.72 8.62 8.13
N ALA A 436 -2.40 7.80 7.14
CA ALA A 436 -3.34 7.37 6.11
C ALA A 436 -4.29 6.31 6.73
N THR A 437 -5.46 6.74 7.20
CA THR A 437 -6.36 5.89 8.00
C THR A 437 -6.95 4.70 7.24
N ASP A 438 -7.02 4.80 5.92
CA ASP A 438 -7.53 3.73 5.05
C ASP A 438 -6.43 2.73 4.66
N VAL A 439 -5.18 3.04 5.00
CA VAL A 439 -4.00 2.22 4.73
C VAL A 439 -3.53 1.55 6.02
N VAL A 440 -3.29 0.24 5.95
CA VAL A 440 -2.67 -0.52 7.03
C VAL A 440 -1.37 -1.13 6.54
N MET A 441 -0.36 -1.13 7.41
CA MET A 441 0.91 -1.79 7.14
C MET A 441 1.20 -2.79 8.27
N PRO A 442 1.53 -4.06 7.96
CA PRO A 442 1.88 -5.03 8.99
C PRO A 442 3.13 -4.57 9.76
N SER A 443 3.05 -4.52 11.09
CA SER A 443 4.20 -4.28 11.99
C SER A 443 5.17 -5.46 12.00
N HIS A 444 6.33 -5.30 12.66
CA HIS A 444 7.23 -6.44 12.92
C HIS A 444 6.48 -7.58 13.62
N ALA A 445 5.69 -7.29 14.65
CA ALA A 445 4.92 -8.29 15.38
C ALA A 445 3.89 -8.99 14.47
N ASP A 446 3.27 -8.26 13.53
CA ASP A 446 2.33 -8.83 12.57
C ASP A 446 3.04 -9.79 11.59
N TYR A 447 4.22 -9.43 11.10
CA TYR A 447 5.05 -10.33 10.27
C TYR A 447 5.41 -11.61 11.00
N GLN A 448 5.82 -11.52 12.26
CA GLN A 448 6.10 -12.69 13.10
C GLN A 448 4.83 -13.53 13.34
N ALA A 449 3.68 -12.90 13.59
CA ALA A 449 2.40 -13.59 13.74
C ALA A 449 1.94 -14.29 12.44
N MET A 450 2.34 -13.75 11.28
CA MET A 450 2.17 -14.38 9.96
C MET A 450 3.22 -15.48 9.66
N GLY A 451 4.12 -15.76 10.61
CA GLY A 451 5.15 -16.79 10.48
C GLY A 451 6.34 -16.39 9.62
N GLN A 452 6.53 -15.09 9.36
CA GLN A 452 7.64 -14.58 8.56
C GLN A 452 8.87 -14.34 9.44
N HIS A 453 10.04 -14.78 8.98
CA HIS A 453 11.30 -14.53 9.67
C HIS A 453 11.79 -13.08 9.48
N TYR A 454 11.54 -12.50 8.30
CA TYR A 454 11.86 -11.12 7.96
C TYR A 454 10.59 -10.29 7.87
N ASP A 455 10.72 -8.97 8.00
CA ASP A 455 9.60 -8.02 7.86
C ASP A 455 9.28 -7.77 6.38
N ASN A 456 9.07 -8.85 5.62
CA ASN A 456 8.65 -8.81 4.23
C ASN A 456 7.86 -10.07 3.85
N LEU A 457 7.12 -9.98 2.75
CA LEU A 457 6.45 -11.11 2.09
C LEU A 457 7.13 -11.41 0.75
N SER A 458 7.03 -12.64 0.28
CA SER A 458 7.46 -13.03 -1.07
C SER A 458 6.44 -13.96 -1.71
N ASP A 459 6.58 -14.17 -3.03
CA ASP A 459 5.84 -15.20 -3.76
C ASP A 459 4.31 -15.11 -3.53
N GLU A 460 3.64 -16.22 -3.20
CA GLU A 460 2.20 -16.29 -2.96
C GLU A 460 1.79 -15.89 -1.52
N ALA A 461 2.74 -15.50 -0.67
CA ALA A 461 2.46 -15.12 0.72
C ALA A 461 1.49 -13.93 0.84
N PRO A 462 1.58 -12.85 0.04
CA PRO A 462 0.62 -11.74 0.11
C PRO A 462 -0.83 -12.20 -0.05
N ALA A 463 -1.11 -12.96 -1.12
CA ALA A 463 -2.46 -13.45 -1.43
C ALA A 463 -3.05 -14.37 -0.36
N THR A 464 -2.21 -15.06 0.43
CA THR A 464 -2.65 -16.04 1.43
C THR A 464 -2.64 -15.52 2.87
N LEU A 465 -1.82 -14.50 3.17
CA LEU A 465 -1.60 -13.98 4.52
C LEU A 465 -2.29 -12.63 4.74
N LEU A 466 -2.32 -11.73 3.75
CA LEU A 466 -2.92 -10.39 3.92
C LEU A 466 -4.43 -10.44 4.20
N PRO A 467 -5.25 -11.30 3.56
CA PRO A 467 -6.65 -11.47 3.96
C PRO A 467 -6.83 -11.88 5.44
N LYS A 468 -5.94 -12.73 5.95
CA LYS A 468 -5.99 -13.20 7.35
C LYS A 468 -5.55 -12.11 8.32
N PHE A 469 -4.52 -11.37 7.95
CA PHE A 469 -4.07 -10.18 8.68
C PHE A 469 -5.20 -9.15 8.79
N LEU A 470 -5.86 -8.82 7.68
CA LEU A 470 -6.99 -7.89 7.66
C LEU A 470 -8.16 -8.38 8.52
N ARG A 471 -8.50 -9.68 8.48
CA ARG A 471 -9.53 -10.26 9.36
C ARG A 471 -9.19 -10.10 10.84
N ALA A 472 -7.94 -10.34 11.22
CA ALA A 472 -7.49 -10.19 12.60
C ALA A 472 -7.49 -8.71 13.04
N LYS A 473 -7.11 -7.79 12.14
CA LYS A 473 -7.03 -6.35 12.39
C LYS A 473 -8.41 -5.69 12.45
N TYR A 474 -9.35 -6.13 11.61
CA TYR A 474 -10.67 -5.55 11.44
C TYR A 474 -11.78 -6.59 11.65
N PRO A 475 -11.98 -7.08 12.89
CA PRO A 475 -12.95 -8.14 13.18
C PRO A 475 -14.42 -7.71 13.06
N TYR A 476 -14.68 -6.41 12.91
CA TYR A 476 -16.02 -5.82 12.81
C TYR A 476 -16.26 -5.11 11.47
N ALA A 477 -15.52 -5.51 10.42
CA ALA A 477 -15.72 -4.96 9.08
C ALA A 477 -17.14 -5.24 8.58
N SER A 478 -17.75 -4.25 7.92
CA SER A 478 -19.04 -4.37 7.25
C SER A 478 -18.83 -4.70 5.77
N GLU A 479 -19.77 -5.41 5.17
CA GLU A 479 -19.73 -5.69 3.73
C GLU A 479 -19.58 -4.38 2.92
N GLY A 480 -18.63 -4.36 2.00
CA GLY A 480 -18.26 -3.17 1.23
C GLY A 480 -17.14 -2.33 1.85
N ASP A 481 -16.68 -2.60 3.07
CA ASP A 481 -15.53 -1.89 3.65
C ASP A 481 -14.27 -2.09 2.80
N VAL A 482 -13.54 -1.01 2.54
CA VAL A 482 -12.31 -1.00 1.74
C VAL A 482 -11.09 -0.70 2.62
N ARG A 483 -9.99 -1.41 2.39
CA ARG A 483 -8.69 -1.14 3.02
C ARG A 483 -7.56 -1.33 2.01
N TYR A 484 -6.54 -0.49 2.14
CA TYR A 484 -5.28 -0.64 1.43
C TYR A 484 -4.25 -1.28 2.35
N VAL A 485 -3.54 -2.29 1.87
CA VAL A 485 -2.50 -2.96 2.63
C VAL A 485 -1.16 -2.65 2.00
N ALA A 486 -0.39 -1.75 2.62
CA ALA A 486 1.00 -1.53 2.27
C ALA A 486 1.86 -2.62 2.95
N TYR A 487 2.86 -3.14 2.26
CA TYR A 487 3.75 -4.17 2.82
C TYR A 487 5.09 -4.19 2.11
N PHE A 488 6.13 -4.64 2.81
CA PHE A 488 7.41 -4.90 2.18
C PHE A 488 7.37 -6.22 1.41
N TYR A 489 7.78 -6.20 0.14
CA TYR A 489 7.82 -7.35 -0.73
C TYR A 489 9.24 -7.65 -1.18
N TYR A 490 9.71 -8.88 -0.96
CA TYR A 490 11.01 -9.34 -1.39
C TYR A 490 10.91 -10.13 -2.70
N ALA A 491 11.55 -9.61 -3.74
CA ALA A 491 11.73 -10.32 -5.00
C ALA A 491 13.03 -9.86 -5.68
N SER A 492 13.63 -10.75 -6.48
CA SER A 492 14.82 -10.43 -7.27
C SER A 492 15.97 -9.80 -6.46
N SER A 493 16.19 -10.29 -5.23
CA SER A 493 17.23 -9.80 -4.30
C SER A 493 17.05 -8.37 -3.79
N ALA A 494 15.83 -7.81 -3.88
CA ALA A 494 15.49 -6.51 -3.34
C ALA A 494 14.18 -6.57 -2.56
N THR A 495 14.06 -5.73 -1.53
CA THR A 495 12.79 -5.47 -0.84
C THR A 495 12.26 -4.11 -1.27
N THR A 496 11.03 -4.07 -1.75
CA THR A 496 10.33 -2.84 -2.15
C THR A 496 9.00 -2.72 -1.41
N VAL A 497 8.45 -1.53 -1.32
CA VAL A 497 7.05 -1.35 -0.89
C VAL A 497 6.13 -1.86 -1.99
N ARG A 498 5.07 -2.58 -1.60
CA ARG A 498 3.90 -2.91 -2.41
C ARG A 498 2.64 -2.48 -1.69
N CYS A 499 1.57 -2.24 -2.45
CA CYS A 499 0.28 -1.95 -1.87
C CYS A 499 -0.84 -2.65 -2.65
N ASP A 500 -1.73 -3.30 -1.93
CA ASP A 500 -2.90 -3.98 -2.50
C ASP A 500 -4.19 -3.39 -1.90
N GLU A 501 -5.22 -3.23 -2.72
CA GLU A 501 -6.56 -2.86 -2.25
C GLU A 501 -7.38 -4.13 -1.94
N TYR A 502 -8.11 -4.13 -0.83
CA TYR A 502 -9.00 -5.20 -0.42
C TYR A 502 -10.39 -4.66 -0.09
N THR A 503 -11.42 -5.42 -0.46
CA THR A 503 -12.81 -5.17 -0.09
C THR A 503 -13.32 -6.33 0.77
N PHE A 504 -14.04 -6.02 1.84
CA PHE A 504 -14.70 -7.02 2.67
C PHE A 504 -16.03 -7.44 2.04
N ASN A 505 -16.19 -8.73 1.72
CA ASN A 505 -17.40 -9.25 1.05
C ASN A 505 -18.48 -9.73 2.04
N GLY A 506 -18.41 -9.33 3.30
CA GLY A 506 -19.27 -9.81 4.39
C GLY A 506 -18.73 -11.06 5.10
N THR A 507 -17.79 -11.80 4.51
CA THR A 507 -17.17 -13.00 5.13
C THR A 507 -15.63 -12.90 5.20
N ASP A 508 -15.00 -12.52 4.08
CA ASP A 508 -13.55 -12.49 3.89
C ASP A 508 -13.13 -11.16 3.24
N TRP A 509 -11.86 -10.78 3.46
CA TRP A 509 -11.20 -9.72 2.69
C TRP A 509 -10.68 -10.30 1.39
N THR A 510 -11.15 -9.77 0.26
CA THR A 510 -10.71 -10.19 -1.07
C THR A 510 -10.00 -9.05 -1.78
N PRO A 511 -8.95 -9.33 -2.58
CA PRO A 511 -8.31 -8.31 -3.41
C PRO A 511 -9.35 -7.59 -4.26
N ALA A 512 -9.14 -6.30 -4.51
CA ALA A 512 -10.03 -5.50 -5.34
C ALA A 512 -10.27 -6.18 -6.68
N ALA A 513 -11.55 -6.29 -7.05
CA ALA A 513 -11.93 -6.92 -8.29
C ALA A 513 -11.41 -6.07 -9.45
N THR A 514 -10.67 -6.69 -10.36
CA THR A 514 -10.20 -6.02 -11.58
C THR A 514 -11.29 -5.92 -12.65
N VAL A 515 -12.38 -6.68 -12.47
CA VAL A 515 -13.55 -6.68 -13.33
C VAL A 515 -14.83 -6.77 -12.50
N THR A 516 -15.90 -6.18 -12.99
CA THR A 516 -17.26 -6.34 -12.46
C THR A 516 -18.20 -6.83 -13.55
N THR A 517 -19.18 -7.65 -13.19
CA THR A 517 -20.17 -8.19 -14.11
C THR A 517 -21.30 -7.19 -14.29
N GLN A 518 -21.65 -6.91 -15.54
CA GLN A 518 -22.80 -6.11 -15.93
C GLN A 518 -23.76 -6.93 -16.80
N THR A 519 -25.03 -6.58 -16.77
CA THR A 519 -26.03 -7.12 -17.69
C THR A 519 -26.63 -5.97 -18.48
N ALA A 520 -26.67 -6.10 -19.80
CA ALA A 520 -27.33 -5.13 -20.66
C ALA A 520 -28.17 -5.78 -21.76
N GLN A 521 -29.18 -5.08 -22.25
CA GLN A 521 -30.06 -5.55 -23.30
C GLN A 521 -29.61 -5.04 -24.66
N PHE A 522 -29.69 -5.92 -25.66
CA PHE A 522 -29.50 -5.60 -27.06
C PHE A 522 -30.72 -6.10 -27.84
N VAL A 523 -31.33 -5.26 -28.66
CA VAL A 523 -32.50 -5.60 -29.48
C VAL A 523 -32.15 -5.64 -30.95
N ARG A 524 -32.75 -6.58 -31.70
CA ARG A 524 -32.58 -6.67 -33.14
C ARG A 524 -33.70 -5.88 -33.83
N THR A 525 -33.35 -4.86 -34.59
CA THR A 525 -34.29 -4.05 -35.36
C THR A 525 -33.64 -3.51 -36.64
N GLY A 526 -34.37 -3.53 -37.76
CA GLY A 526 -33.83 -3.13 -39.06
C GLY A 526 -32.65 -4.01 -39.50
N GLY A 527 -32.66 -5.30 -39.14
CA GLY A 527 -31.60 -6.26 -39.44
C GLY A 527 -30.31 -6.09 -38.62
N LYS A 528 -30.27 -5.17 -37.66
CA LYS A 528 -29.09 -4.86 -36.84
C LYS A 528 -29.40 -5.03 -35.36
N TRP A 529 -28.41 -5.48 -34.60
CA TRP A 529 -28.46 -5.38 -33.14
C TRP A 529 -28.18 -3.95 -32.71
N ILE A 530 -28.88 -3.49 -31.70
CA ILE A 530 -28.74 -2.15 -31.12
C ILE A 530 -28.74 -2.32 -29.60
N TYR A 531 -27.82 -1.64 -28.92
CA TYR A 531 -27.84 -1.55 -27.46
C TYR A 531 -29.10 -0.82 -27.01
N ASP A 532 -29.88 -1.45 -26.13
CA ASP A 532 -31.15 -0.94 -25.62
C ASP A 532 -31.08 -0.81 -24.10
N PRO A 533 -30.90 0.42 -23.58
CA PRO A 533 -30.85 0.63 -22.14
C PRO A 533 -32.23 0.78 -21.49
N ASN A 534 -33.33 0.68 -22.26
CA ASN A 534 -34.66 0.90 -21.73
C ASN A 534 -35.09 -0.25 -20.82
N VAL A 535 -35.81 0.10 -19.76
CA VAL A 535 -36.28 -0.86 -18.75
C VAL A 535 -37.80 -0.89 -18.75
N THR A 536 -38.38 -2.08 -18.81
CA THR A 536 -39.83 -2.28 -18.64
C THR A 536 -40.12 -2.98 -17.31
N ILE A 537 -40.86 -2.32 -16.44
CA ILE A 537 -41.30 -2.82 -15.14
C ILE A 537 -42.78 -3.15 -15.23
N ASN A 538 -43.13 -4.39 -14.91
CA ASN A 538 -44.52 -4.82 -14.84
C ASN A 538 -44.94 -4.91 -13.36
N LEU A 539 -45.99 -4.16 -12.99
CA LEU A 539 -46.63 -4.18 -11.67
C LEU A 539 -48.05 -4.74 -11.82
N PRO A 540 -48.22 -6.08 -11.80
CA PRO A 540 -49.52 -6.72 -11.96
C PRO A 540 -50.50 -6.31 -10.86
N ALA A 541 -51.77 -6.13 -11.24
CA ALA A 541 -52.82 -5.87 -10.27
C ALA A 541 -53.10 -7.11 -9.41
N GLY A 542 -53.35 -6.90 -8.11
CA GLY A 542 -53.83 -7.94 -7.20
C GLY A 542 -52.94 -8.15 -5.98
N LYS A 543 -53.52 -8.77 -4.95
CA LYS A 543 -52.83 -9.02 -3.68
C LYS A 543 -51.71 -10.04 -3.84
N GLY A 544 -50.58 -9.81 -3.16
CA GLY A 544 -49.46 -10.75 -3.11
C GLY A 544 -48.64 -10.86 -4.39
N GLN A 545 -48.78 -9.90 -5.32
CA GLN A 545 -47.90 -9.80 -6.49
C GLN A 545 -46.55 -9.24 -6.04
N GLU A 546 -45.49 -10.03 -6.17
CA GLU A 546 -44.18 -9.72 -5.57
C GLU A 546 -43.63 -8.36 -6.01
N MET A 547 -43.55 -8.11 -7.32
CA MET A 547 -43.09 -6.83 -7.88
C MET A 547 -43.97 -5.65 -7.47
N SER A 548 -45.29 -5.79 -7.54
CA SER A 548 -46.22 -4.75 -7.11
C SER A 548 -46.08 -4.46 -5.61
N THR A 549 -45.91 -5.49 -4.79
CA THR A 549 -45.73 -5.35 -3.34
C THR A 549 -44.45 -4.58 -3.05
N LEU A 550 -43.32 -4.94 -3.68
CA LEU A 550 -42.04 -4.25 -3.51
C LEU A 550 -42.13 -2.75 -3.87
N TYR A 551 -42.62 -2.43 -5.07
CA TYR A 551 -42.65 -1.05 -5.55
C TYR A 551 -43.61 -0.19 -4.76
N TYR A 552 -44.85 -0.67 -4.54
CA TYR A 552 -45.82 0.11 -3.79
C TYR A 552 -45.49 0.19 -2.31
N GLN A 553 -44.83 -0.81 -1.71
CA GLN A 553 -44.36 -0.68 -0.33
C GLN A 553 -43.26 0.39 -0.24
N THR A 554 -42.34 0.42 -1.20
CA THR A 554 -41.31 1.47 -1.28
C THR A 554 -41.94 2.86 -1.41
N CYS A 555 -43.01 2.99 -2.21
CA CYS A 555 -43.79 4.22 -2.30
C CYS A 555 -44.40 4.62 -0.94
N VAL A 556 -45.04 3.67 -0.25
CA VAL A 556 -45.64 3.87 1.08
C VAL A 556 -44.60 4.31 2.11
N ASP A 557 -43.46 3.63 2.15
CA ASP A 557 -42.36 3.93 3.09
C ASP A 557 -41.75 5.30 2.80
N TRP A 558 -41.60 5.68 1.53
CA TRP A 558 -41.16 7.01 1.15
C TRP A 558 -42.13 8.09 1.60
N VAL A 559 -43.44 7.91 1.37
CA VAL A 559 -44.47 8.84 1.85
C VAL A 559 -44.44 8.94 3.38
N LYS A 560 -44.27 7.81 4.08
CA LYS A 560 -44.16 7.79 5.54
C LYS A 560 -42.99 8.66 6.01
N ALA A 561 -41.80 8.42 5.47
CA ALA A 561 -40.58 9.06 5.91
C ALA A 561 -40.46 10.53 5.46
N GLN A 562 -40.90 10.86 4.25
CA GLN A 562 -40.69 12.19 3.66
C GLN A 562 -41.87 13.13 3.87
N ILE A 563 -43.08 12.61 4.03
CA ILE A 563 -44.30 13.43 4.17
C ILE A 563 -44.85 13.32 5.60
N ASP A 564 -45.31 12.14 6.01
CA ASP A 564 -46.02 11.96 7.28
C ASP A 564 -45.13 12.31 8.48
N ASP A 565 -43.93 11.73 8.58
CA ASP A 565 -43.03 11.93 9.72
C ASP A 565 -42.49 13.37 9.82
N LYS A 566 -42.33 14.06 8.69
CA LYS A 566 -41.82 15.44 8.65
C LYS A 566 -42.89 16.49 8.92
N THR A 567 -44.14 16.21 8.56
CA THR A 567 -45.23 17.19 8.62
C THR A 567 -46.26 16.89 9.70
N GLY A 568 -46.25 15.68 10.25
CA GLY A 568 -47.31 15.18 11.13
C GLY A 568 -48.58 14.75 10.39
N ALA A 569 -48.53 14.64 9.05
CA ALA A 569 -49.62 14.09 8.26
C ALA A 569 -49.81 12.59 8.52
N THR A 570 -50.97 12.07 8.10
CA THR A 570 -51.33 10.66 8.28
C THR A 570 -51.85 10.05 6.97
N TYR A 571 -51.18 10.32 5.86
CA TYR A 571 -51.57 9.76 4.56
C TYR A 571 -51.36 8.25 4.50
N VAL A 572 -50.38 7.72 5.24
CA VAL A 572 -50.13 6.29 5.35
C VAL A 572 -51.13 5.67 6.34
N THR A 573 -51.73 4.56 5.93
CA THR A 573 -52.69 3.82 6.76
C THR A 573 -52.03 3.24 8.01
N SER A 574 -52.82 2.93 9.04
CA SER A 574 -52.31 2.30 10.27
C SER A 574 -51.67 0.93 10.07
N TYR A 575 -51.95 0.27 8.94
CA TYR A 575 -51.32 -1.00 8.56
C TYR A 575 -49.96 -0.81 7.90
N GLY A 576 -49.58 0.41 7.51
CA GLY A 576 -48.28 0.73 6.93
C GLY A 576 -48.04 0.19 5.52
N ASN A 577 -49.08 -0.27 4.81
CA ASN A 577 -48.96 -0.93 3.50
C ASN A 577 -49.81 -0.30 2.39
N ASN A 578 -50.48 0.80 2.72
CA ASN A 578 -51.30 1.62 1.83
C ASN A 578 -51.07 3.09 2.20
N GLU A 579 -51.02 3.96 1.21
CA GLU A 579 -50.95 5.41 1.39
C GLU A 579 -51.92 6.12 0.44
N TYR A 580 -52.48 7.24 0.89
CA TYR A 580 -53.42 8.04 0.10
C TYR A 580 -52.85 9.37 -0.38
N TYR A 581 -51.58 9.69 -0.11
CA TYR A 581 -50.90 10.86 -0.66
C TYR A 581 -50.85 10.80 -2.20
N SER A 582 -50.51 9.63 -2.75
CA SER A 582 -50.54 9.30 -4.17
C SER A 582 -51.42 8.08 -4.53
N GLY A 583 -51.86 7.31 -3.54
CA GLY A 583 -52.83 6.22 -3.68
C GLY A 583 -52.22 4.82 -3.76
N THR A 584 -50.90 4.67 -3.64
CA THR A 584 -50.23 3.37 -3.77
C THR A 584 -50.63 2.39 -2.66
N SER A 585 -50.88 1.14 -3.05
CA SER A 585 -51.22 0.05 -2.13
C SER A 585 -50.37 -1.19 -2.41
N ALA A 586 -49.44 -1.48 -1.51
CA ALA A 586 -48.71 -2.74 -1.50
C ALA A 586 -49.63 -3.93 -1.21
N TYR A 587 -50.67 -3.72 -0.38
CA TYR A 587 -51.62 -4.77 -0.06
C TYR A 587 -52.50 -5.18 -1.25
N GLN A 588 -53.03 -4.22 -2.00
CA GLN A 588 -53.94 -4.47 -3.13
C GLN A 588 -53.21 -4.66 -4.46
N GLY A 589 -51.95 -4.22 -4.55
CA GLY A 589 -51.17 -4.25 -5.78
C GLY A 589 -51.68 -3.27 -6.83
N ASN A 590 -52.15 -2.09 -6.44
CA ASN A 590 -52.66 -1.06 -7.35
C ASN A 590 -52.51 0.37 -6.78
N VAL A 591 -52.87 1.37 -7.59
CA VAL A 591 -53.04 2.76 -7.17
C VAL A 591 -54.54 3.03 -6.92
N ASP A 592 -54.93 3.23 -5.67
CA ASP A 592 -56.30 3.53 -5.25
C ASP A 592 -56.61 5.03 -5.37
N LEU A 593 -57.42 5.39 -6.36
CA LEU A 593 -57.81 6.77 -6.68
C LEU A 593 -59.19 7.14 -6.11
N ARG A 594 -59.68 6.45 -5.07
CA ARG A 594 -60.96 6.80 -4.45
C ARG A 594 -60.83 8.04 -3.56
N ALA A 595 -61.33 9.18 -4.03
CA ALA A 595 -61.32 10.45 -3.29
C ALA A 595 -61.95 10.35 -1.89
N ALA A 596 -63.07 9.62 -1.75
CA ALA A 596 -63.71 9.40 -0.46
C ALA A 596 -62.80 8.66 0.54
N SER A 597 -62.03 7.68 0.06
CA SER A 597 -61.07 6.94 0.90
C SER A 597 -59.89 7.83 1.30
N ALA A 598 -59.35 8.63 0.36
CA ALA A 598 -58.27 9.57 0.65
C ALA A 598 -58.68 10.62 1.71
N ARG A 599 -59.89 11.17 1.58
CA ARG A 599 -60.47 12.11 2.54
C ARG A 599 -60.71 11.46 3.92
N ALA A 600 -61.14 10.19 3.94
CA ALA A 600 -61.30 9.44 5.18
C ALA A 600 -59.97 9.17 5.87
N GLN A 601 -58.89 8.96 5.10
CA GLN A 601 -57.56 8.72 5.65
C GLN A 601 -56.95 9.99 6.26
N TYR A 602 -56.98 11.12 5.54
CA TYR A 602 -56.42 12.38 6.02
C TYR A 602 -57.18 13.59 5.47
N ALA A 603 -58.30 13.93 6.13
CA ALA A 603 -59.20 14.99 5.69
C ALA A 603 -58.52 16.37 5.54
N ALA A 604 -57.57 16.71 6.43
CA ALA A 604 -56.88 17.99 6.40
C ALA A 604 -55.98 18.17 5.16
N GLY A 605 -55.43 17.08 4.61
CA GLY A 605 -54.60 17.11 3.40
C GLY A 605 -55.36 17.39 2.11
N TYR A 606 -56.70 17.28 2.16
CA TYR A 606 -57.61 17.45 1.03
C TYR A 606 -58.74 18.44 1.34
N ALA A 607 -58.53 19.32 2.32
CA ALA A 607 -59.48 20.37 2.65
C ALA A 607 -59.78 21.22 1.41
N ASP A 608 -61.05 21.57 1.22
CA ASP A 608 -61.54 22.43 0.13
C ASP A 608 -61.32 21.90 -1.30
N MET A 609 -60.87 20.65 -1.46
CA MET A 609 -60.75 19.99 -2.77
C MET A 609 -62.01 19.19 -3.12
N THR A 610 -62.50 19.32 -4.36
CA THR A 610 -63.50 18.41 -4.94
C THR A 610 -62.90 17.02 -5.14
N ASP A 611 -63.75 16.00 -5.33
CA ASP A 611 -63.25 14.64 -5.55
C ASP A 611 -62.37 14.53 -6.80
N GLU A 612 -62.69 15.28 -7.86
CA GLU A 612 -61.86 15.37 -9.07
C GLU A 612 -60.50 16.03 -8.77
N GLN A 613 -60.48 17.07 -7.94
CA GLN A 613 -59.23 17.73 -7.53
C GLN A 613 -58.36 16.81 -6.67
N ILE A 614 -58.96 16.03 -5.76
CA ILE A 614 -58.24 15.03 -4.96
C ILE A 614 -57.58 14.00 -5.89
N VAL A 615 -58.34 13.44 -6.82
CA VAL A 615 -57.80 12.44 -7.76
C VAL A 615 -56.69 13.03 -8.62
N ALA A 616 -56.86 14.25 -9.14
CA ALA A 616 -55.83 14.93 -9.91
C ALA A 616 -54.55 15.17 -9.10
N THR A 617 -54.68 15.58 -7.83
CA THR A 617 -53.54 15.76 -6.91
C THR A 617 -52.82 14.44 -6.61
N MET A 618 -53.56 13.35 -6.37
CA MET A 618 -52.96 12.03 -6.14
C MET A 618 -52.19 11.54 -7.38
N LYS A 619 -52.77 11.68 -8.58
CA LYS A 619 -52.08 11.36 -9.84
C LYS A 619 -50.81 12.17 -10.02
N GLN A 620 -50.88 13.49 -9.84
CA GLN A 620 -49.71 14.36 -9.96
C GLN A 620 -48.59 13.93 -9.00
N ARG A 621 -48.91 13.67 -7.72
CA ARG A 621 -47.93 13.21 -6.73
C ARG A 621 -47.35 11.85 -7.06
N PHE A 622 -48.16 10.94 -7.59
CA PHE A 622 -47.67 9.64 -8.07
C PHE A 622 -46.62 9.83 -9.17
N GLU A 623 -46.91 10.70 -10.14
CA GLU A 623 -46.08 10.97 -11.31
C GLU A 623 -44.79 11.72 -10.97
N SER A 624 -44.87 12.79 -10.18
CA SER A 624 -43.74 13.71 -10.02
C SER A 624 -42.94 13.52 -8.73
N GLU A 625 -43.47 12.77 -7.76
CA GLU A 625 -42.85 12.64 -6.43
C GLU A 625 -42.65 11.18 -6.02
N VAL A 626 -43.73 10.41 -5.90
CA VAL A 626 -43.71 9.13 -5.19
C VAL A 626 -43.11 8.00 -6.02
N MET A 627 -43.61 7.77 -7.23
CA MET A 627 -43.06 6.72 -8.10
C MET A 627 -41.60 7.01 -8.54
N PRO A 628 -41.21 8.23 -8.96
CA PRO A 628 -39.80 8.50 -9.28
C PRO A 628 -38.89 8.35 -8.06
N ALA A 629 -39.36 8.65 -6.85
CA ALA A 629 -38.60 8.37 -5.64
C ALA A 629 -38.46 6.87 -5.34
N ALA A 630 -39.52 6.08 -5.54
CA ALA A 630 -39.43 4.63 -5.42
C ALA A 630 -38.47 4.03 -6.47
N LEU A 631 -38.49 4.55 -7.70
CA LEU A 631 -37.51 4.18 -8.73
C LEU A 631 -36.08 4.54 -8.30
N SER A 632 -35.85 5.73 -7.73
CA SER A 632 -34.55 6.16 -7.21
C SER A 632 -34.02 5.22 -6.12
N ILE A 633 -34.90 4.77 -5.22
CA ILE A 633 -34.55 3.83 -4.14
C ILE A 633 -34.23 2.44 -4.69
N LEU A 634 -35.04 1.94 -5.63
CA LEU A 634 -34.91 0.57 -6.16
C LEU A 634 -33.90 0.43 -7.29
N HIS A 635 -33.54 1.53 -7.95
CA HIS A 635 -32.58 1.60 -9.07
C HIS A 635 -31.55 2.73 -8.85
N PRO A 636 -30.78 2.69 -7.76
CA PRO A 636 -29.82 3.76 -7.43
C PRO A 636 -28.68 3.88 -8.47
N ASP A 637 -28.44 2.83 -9.26
CA ASP A 637 -27.39 2.76 -10.26
C ASP A 637 -27.87 3.09 -11.68
N ALA A 638 -29.14 3.42 -11.88
CA ALA A 638 -29.63 3.87 -13.18
C ALA A 638 -28.93 5.20 -13.55
N GLU A 639 -28.19 5.25 -14.65
CA GLU A 639 -27.50 6.46 -15.09
C GLU A 639 -27.79 6.84 -16.55
N PRO A 640 -27.68 8.13 -16.93
CA PRO A 640 -27.79 8.55 -18.31
C PRO A 640 -26.64 7.99 -19.14
N ILE A 641 -26.96 7.53 -20.34
CA ILE A 641 -25.96 7.01 -21.27
C ILE A 641 -25.74 8.05 -22.36
N ALA A 642 -24.49 8.52 -22.50
CA ALA A 642 -24.16 9.53 -23.51
C ALA A 642 -24.61 9.08 -24.91
N GLY A 643 -25.47 9.89 -25.54
CA GLY A 643 -26.00 9.67 -26.89
C GLY A 643 -27.27 8.82 -27.00
N VAL A 644 -27.83 8.31 -25.89
CA VAL A 644 -29.05 7.49 -25.87
C VAL A 644 -29.94 7.86 -24.69
N ASP A 645 -31.24 8.01 -24.93
CA ASP A 645 -32.22 8.19 -23.86
C ASP A 645 -32.46 6.84 -23.15
N VAL A 646 -32.28 6.83 -21.83
CA VAL A 646 -32.56 5.67 -20.97
C VAL A 646 -33.96 5.85 -20.38
N ILE A 647 -34.93 5.07 -20.88
CA ILE A 647 -36.34 5.18 -20.52
C ILE A 647 -36.78 4.02 -19.65
N TYR A 648 -37.40 4.33 -18.52
CA TYR A 648 -38.09 3.39 -17.66
C TYR A 648 -39.58 3.44 -17.96
N THR A 649 -40.16 2.32 -18.38
CA THR A 649 -41.59 2.15 -18.66
C THR A 649 -42.21 1.28 -17.58
N ILE A 650 -43.22 1.78 -16.87
CA ILE A 650 -43.88 1.08 -15.78
C ILE A 650 -45.32 0.80 -16.20
N ASN A 651 -45.65 -0.48 -16.30
CA ASN A 651 -47.01 -0.96 -16.50
C ASN A 651 -47.65 -1.18 -15.12
N PHE A 652 -48.71 -0.46 -14.82
CA PHE A 652 -49.37 -0.50 -13.51
C PHE A 652 -50.89 -0.50 -13.66
N SER A 653 -51.62 -0.52 -12.55
CA SER A 653 -53.09 -0.43 -12.59
C SER A 653 -53.61 0.48 -11.49
N ALA A 654 -54.67 1.23 -11.78
CA ALA A 654 -55.33 2.10 -10.82
C ALA A 654 -56.80 1.70 -10.62
N TYR A 655 -57.27 1.77 -9.38
CA TYR A 655 -58.63 1.47 -8.97
C TYR A 655 -59.38 2.75 -8.64
N ASN A 656 -60.52 2.98 -9.29
CA ASN A 656 -61.34 4.18 -9.10
C ASN A 656 -62.55 3.98 -8.17
N GLY A 657 -62.69 2.81 -7.54
CA GLY A 657 -63.88 2.42 -6.77
C GLY A 657 -64.90 1.58 -7.51
N SER A 658 -64.80 1.47 -8.83
CA SER A 658 -65.67 0.63 -9.66
C SER A 658 -64.89 -0.39 -10.48
N SER A 659 -63.76 0.02 -11.06
CA SER A 659 -62.91 -0.81 -11.91
C SER A 659 -61.43 -0.59 -11.63
N THR A 660 -60.63 -1.62 -11.88
CA THR A 660 -59.16 -1.54 -11.90
C THR A 660 -58.72 -1.50 -13.36
N THR A 661 -58.11 -0.39 -13.78
CA THR A 661 -57.75 -0.12 -15.17
C THR A 661 -56.21 -0.13 -15.31
N PRO A 662 -55.65 -0.80 -16.34
CA PRO A 662 -54.21 -0.78 -16.60
C PRO A 662 -53.77 0.55 -17.23
N TYR A 663 -52.59 1.02 -16.82
CA TYR A 663 -51.98 2.26 -17.30
C TYR A 663 -50.47 2.07 -17.48
N VAL A 664 -49.85 2.97 -18.24
CA VAL A 664 -48.42 3.01 -18.51
C VAL A 664 -47.90 4.38 -18.11
N ILE A 665 -46.78 4.42 -17.39
CA ILE A 665 -46.07 5.65 -17.05
C ILE A 665 -44.61 5.51 -17.43
N THR A 666 -44.01 6.58 -17.98
CA THR A 666 -42.62 6.57 -18.46
C THR A 666 -41.78 7.66 -17.80
N TYR A 667 -40.52 7.32 -17.54
CA TYR A 667 -39.52 8.21 -16.95
C TYR A 667 -38.23 8.17 -17.75
N LYS A 668 -37.55 9.31 -17.86
CA LYS A 668 -36.19 9.43 -18.40
C LYS A 668 -35.18 9.47 -17.26
N VAL A 669 -34.08 8.73 -17.39
CA VAL A 669 -32.95 8.87 -16.48
C VAL A 669 -32.15 10.13 -16.86
N THR A 670 -32.00 11.07 -15.92
CA THR A 670 -31.34 12.38 -16.14
C THR A 670 -30.08 12.59 -15.32
N GLY A 671 -29.85 11.73 -14.34
CA GLY A 671 -28.66 11.64 -13.50
C GLY A 671 -28.67 10.29 -12.78
N ARG A 672 -27.57 9.93 -12.11
CA ARG A 672 -27.51 8.65 -11.38
C ARG A 672 -28.63 8.56 -10.34
N GLY A 673 -29.49 7.55 -10.47
CA GLY A 673 -30.69 7.34 -9.65
C GLY A 673 -31.76 8.43 -9.79
N GLN A 674 -31.71 9.29 -10.82
CA GLN A 674 -32.64 10.40 -11.02
C GLN A 674 -33.57 10.15 -12.20
N PHE A 675 -34.88 10.26 -11.95
CA PHE A 675 -35.93 9.93 -12.90
C PHE A 675 -36.82 11.15 -13.15
N GLU A 676 -36.86 11.63 -14.39
CA GLU A 676 -37.74 12.71 -14.84
C GLU A 676 -38.98 12.13 -15.51
N PHE A 677 -40.17 12.54 -15.07
CA PHE A 677 -41.44 12.12 -15.65
C PHE A 677 -41.56 12.57 -17.12
N ILE A 678 -41.99 11.66 -18.01
CA ILE A 678 -42.28 11.97 -19.42
C ILE A 678 -43.79 12.02 -19.65
N GLU A 679 -44.47 10.88 -19.50
CA GLU A 679 -45.91 10.78 -19.76
C GLU A 679 -46.58 9.64 -18.97
N CYS A 680 -47.90 9.73 -18.81
CA CYS A 680 -48.72 8.64 -18.31
C CYS A 680 -50.04 8.55 -19.08
N THR A 681 -50.44 7.32 -19.45
CA THR A 681 -51.64 7.10 -20.26
C THR A 681 -52.94 7.49 -19.57
N TRP A 682 -52.98 7.57 -18.23
CA TRP A 682 -54.18 8.03 -17.50
C TRP A 682 -54.43 9.55 -17.57
N ASN A 683 -53.55 10.29 -18.27
CA ASN A 683 -53.71 11.72 -18.57
C ASN A 683 -54.30 11.97 -19.96
N SER A 684 -54.32 10.93 -20.79
CA SER A 684 -54.83 10.94 -22.16
C SER A 684 -56.36 10.83 -22.22
N ASP A 685 -57.01 10.45 -21.12
CA ASP A 685 -58.46 10.29 -20.98
C ASP A 685 -59.23 11.63 -20.83
N LYS A 686 -58.75 12.72 -21.45
CA LYS A 686 -59.44 14.03 -21.43
C LYS A 686 -60.49 14.18 -22.51
#